data_AF-A0AAF0J2T0-F1
#
_entry.id   AF-A0AAF0J2T0-F1
#
_cell.length_a   1.000
_cell.length_b   1.000
_cell.length_c   1.000
_cell.angle_alpha   90.00
_cell.angle_beta   90.00
_cell.angle_gamma   90.00
#
_symmetry.space_group_name_H-M   'P 1'
#
loop_
_entity.id
_entity.type
_entity.pdbx_description
1 polymer ?
#
loop_
_entity_poly.entity_id
_entity_poly.type
_entity_poly.pdbx_seq_one_letter_code
_entity_poly.pdbx_strand_id
1 'polypeptide(L)'
;MFVGWFLTALLSVVLGAQALTWKNDPYGLTEMIPAPKGCWNPDTESQQFTLVVMPDTQYLYDENRIHPVPMQEAFEYVMSCNETRENIVFMAHLGDIAQNGLAEEYAVASQVFDRLDKAHVAYSTLAGNHDIDSSTDDTRGSTPFLDAFGSERFAHSKTYKGSNKGGYNSYHIFRAGGREWLLLALDWRMSNTSFDWANQVLTNHSSLPTILTTHELVTADTGKTEFSDYGNEVWDKLIKHHDQVFLTFNGHFWPPGRTSRKNNAGHRVDAHITNYQNRYYGGAGMIRLYRFDLEKNTIDVSTFSPWIQKLKAQGTANKLALQEANLTTDVDQFTMSVDFKERFSQRKSASKRAAVKEVIPGTLAYWRFDGHANASPVSRKQVIRDLSGHGNDLHYHSVNESFSHTVHWSKSHHPQQPGHGSLNFTGQKEPLRGSYFQTGDDAPLNFAQFEHGYTFEAFYYLPSSWSSTQNAWSSILSRWGTAGQANKTGSDVDADEPIVSLSLSDDRELQWRVYPLHQKGGSTNWGHESPFDAWWHVAVVNNGTRTKMFVDGCEVARNPDQWTPGLTTLNRPWMLGGYEYNGTINQIFYGSIGDVRIVDRALSIDEFLLQSPPFTGAAVTGAGPVTRELAEGREGTLVDQDTSRLSANMNKCNIQSSSRPIDGDVTPWELESGLDDELDEYQDWTQMLDESKTPLVIVACGSFSPPTYLHLRMFEMAKDQVTEAGKYELLAGYYSPVSDQYKKEGLAKGTHRVRMCELAVQRSSNWLMVDAWESLQGTYQRTAVVLDHFDQEINGQGGVRLRDGSYRRIKIMLLAGGDLIQSMGEPGVWANDDLHHILGRYGCFIVERTGADVWSFLLSHDLLWLHRKNLIVVKQTIYNDISSSKVRLFVRRGYSIRYLLPNSVIQYIEEHQLYR
;
A
#
# COMPACT_ATOMS: atom_id res chain seq x y z
N MET A 1 -4.58 77.21 -20.38
CA MET A 1 -4.19 76.21 -19.37
C MET A 1 -4.89 74.90 -19.69
N PHE A 2 -4.47 74.19 -20.74
CA PHE A 2 -5.11 72.93 -21.18
C PHE A 2 -4.17 72.14 -22.09
N VAL A 3 -2.94 71.86 -21.64
CA VAL A 3 -2.08 70.82 -22.24
C VAL A 3 -1.13 70.35 -21.14
N GLY A 4 -1.52 69.31 -20.40
CA GLY A 4 -0.69 68.79 -19.30
C GLY A 4 -1.04 67.40 -18.80
N TRP A 5 -2.10 66.77 -19.31
CA TRP A 5 -2.62 65.50 -18.79
C TRP A 5 -2.68 64.36 -19.83
N PHE A 6 -2.10 64.55 -21.02
CA PHE A 6 -2.11 63.53 -22.08
C PHE A 6 -0.72 62.95 -22.42
N LEU A 7 0.33 63.29 -21.66
CA LEU A 7 1.70 62.83 -21.94
C LEU A 7 2.30 61.90 -20.87
N THR A 8 1.59 61.59 -19.79
CA THR A 8 2.03 60.62 -18.77
C THR A 8 1.54 59.20 -19.01
N ALA A 9 0.58 58.98 -19.92
CA ALA A 9 0.08 57.64 -20.25
C ALA A 9 0.82 56.96 -21.43
N LEU A 10 1.55 57.73 -22.25
CA LEU A 10 2.27 57.17 -23.41
C LEU A 10 3.77 56.90 -23.17
N LEU A 11 4.33 57.34 -22.03
CA LEU A 11 5.72 57.02 -21.68
C LEU A 11 5.87 55.69 -20.92
N SER A 12 4.82 55.21 -20.23
CA SER A 12 4.86 53.96 -19.46
C SER A 12 4.77 52.70 -20.34
N VAL A 13 4.25 52.82 -21.56
CA VAL A 13 4.16 51.69 -22.52
C VAL A 13 5.49 51.44 -23.25
N VAL A 14 6.35 52.45 -23.36
CA VAL A 14 7.67 52.32 -24.03
C VAL A 14 8.82 52.12 -23.02
N LEU A 15 8.67 52.56 -21.76
CA LEU A 15 9.65 52.28 -20.70
C LEU A 15 9.43 50.91 -20.01
N GLY A 16 8.23 50.33 -20.08
CA GLY A 16 7.94 48.99 -19.55
C GLY A 16 8.62 47.85 -20.32
N ALA A 17 9.10 48.09 -21.55
CA ALA A 17 9.82 47.11 -22.35
C ALA A 17 11.34 47.10 -22.12
N GLN A 18 11.90 48.04 -21.35
CA GLN A 18 13.33 48.10 -21.04
C GLN A 18 13.66 47.81 -19.57
N ALA A 19 12.66 47.74 -18.69
CA ALA A 19 12.85 47.52 -17.27
C ALA A 19 12.75 46.02 -16.92
N LEU A 20 13.73 45.22 -17.35
CA LEU A 20 14.11 43.94 -16.71
C LEU A 20 15.44 43.39 -17.26
N THR A 21 16.28 44.22 -17.90
CA THR A 21 17.61 43.80 -18.32
C THR A 21 18.62 44.08 -17.21
N TRP A 22 18.96 43.04 -16.43
CA TRP A 22 20.13 43.08 -15.56
C TRP A 22 21.38 43.19 -16.43
N LYS A 23 21.99 44.37 -16.46
CA LYS A 23 23.12 44.71 -17.34
C LYS A 23 24.39 43.88 -17.13
N ASN A 24 24.37 42.88 -16.23
CA ASN A 24 25.42 41.91 -15.93
C ASN A 24 24.79 40.67 -15.25
N ASP A 25 23.89 39.94 -15.92
CA ASP A 25 23.39 38.63 -15.44
C ASP A 25 24.48 37.55 -15.62
N PRO A 26 25.11 37.04 -14.54
CA PRO A 26 26.17 36.03 -14.65
C PRO A 26 25.65 34.65 -15.08
N TYR A 27 24.33 34.44 -15.09
CA TYR A 27 23.69 33.20 -15.52
C TYR A 27 23.14 33.28 -16.94
N GLY A 28 22.94 34.47 -17.51
CA GLY A 28 22.37 34.65 -18.86
C GLY A 28 20.95 34.08 -19.01
N LEU A 29 20.16 34.06 -17.94
CA LEU A 29 18.92 33.28 -17.82
C LEU A 29 17.73 34.09 -17.29
N THR A 30 17.78 35.42 -17.26
CA THR A 30 16.65 36.29 -16.84
C THR A 30 15.75 36.74 -18.01
N GLU A 31 16.21 36.64 -19.26
CA GLU A 31 15.42 37.03 -20.42
C GLU A 31 14.52 35.89 -20.91
N MET A 32 13.21 36.15 -20.93
CA MET A 32 12.23 35.25 -21.54
C MET A 32 12.46 35.17 -23.06
N ILE A 33 12.77 33.98 -23.57
CA ILE A 33 12.90 33.75 -25.02
C ILE A 33 11.49 33.76 -25.66
N PRO A 34 11.28 34.41 -26.83
CA PRO A 34 10.01 34.37 -27.54
C PRO A 34 9.51 32.93 -27.72
N ALA A 35 8.24 32.67 -27.40
CA ALA A 35 7.68 31.33 -27.44
C ALA A 35 7.86 30.67 -28.82
N PRO A 36 8.42 29.45 -28.91
CA PRO A 36 8.24 28.65 -30.12
C PRO A 36 6.74 28.43 -30.34
N LYS A 37 6.31 28.23 -31.59
CA LYS A 37 4.94 27.79 -31.89
C LYS A 37 4.78 26.34 -31.42
N GLY A 38 4.71 26.11 -30.11
CA GLY A 38 4.23 24.86 -29.55
C GLY A 38 2.77 24.70 -29.93
N CYS A 39 2.39 23.54 -30.45
CA CYS A 39 0.98 23.18 -30.56
C CYS A 39 0.61 22.44 -29.28
N TRP A 40 -0.52 22.81 -28.65
CA TRP A 40 -1.17 21.96 -27.65
C TRP A 40 -2.38 21.30 -28.31
N ASN A 41 -2.33 19.98 -28.49
CA ASN A 41 -3.33 19.20 -29.21
C ASN A 41 -3.44 17.80 -28.59
N PRO A 42 -4.01 17.69 -27.38
CA PRO A 42 -4.15 16.41 -26.71
C PRO A 42 -5.10 15.46 -27.45
N ASP A 43 -4.82 14.16 -27.35
CA ASP A 43 -5.75 13.11 -27.75
C ASP A 43 -6.77 12.91 -26.62
N THR A 44 -7.95 13.50 -26.80
CA THR A 44 -9.03 13.45 -25.81
C THR A 44 -9.75 12.10 -25.75
N GLU A 45 -9.52 11.21 -26.72
CA GLU A 45 -10.14 9.88 -26.78
C GLU A 45 -9.22 8.79 -26.19
N SER A 46 -7.91 9.02 -26.16
CA SER A 46 -6.94 8.12 -25.53
C SER A 46 -7.34 7.78 -24.08
N GLN A 47 -7.37 6.49 -23.76
CA GLN A 47 -7.59 5.98 -22.39
C GLN A 47 -6.44 6.29 -21.43
N GLN A 48 -5.31 6.79 -21.97
CA GLN A 48 -4.18 7.29 -21.21
C GLN A 48 -4.03 8.80 -21.43
N PHE A 49 -4.05 9.57 -20.35
CA PHE A 49 -3.91 11.03 -20.41
C PHE A 49 -3.30 11.60 -19.12
N THR A 50 -2.79 12.82 -19.19
CA THR A 50 -2.09 13.45 -18.05
C THR A 50 -2.72 14.77 -17.64
N LEU A 51 -2.94 14.93 -16.34
CA LEU A 51 -3.19 16.21 -15.69
C LEU A 51 -1.88 16.71 -15.07
N VAL A 52 -1.51 17.95 -15.39
CA VAL A 52 -0.35 18.63 -14.78
C VAL A 52 -0.84 19.46 -13.61
N VAL A 53 -0.17 19.37 -12.46
CA VAL A 53 -0.40 20.25 -11.31
C VAL A 53 0.84 21.11 -11.11
N MET A 54 0.66 22.43 -11.14
CA MET A 54 1.68 23.41 -10.82
C MET A 54 1.40 23.97 -9.41
N PRO A 55 2.34 23.84 -8.48
CA PRO A 55 2.22 24.35 -7.12
C PRO A 55 2.50 25.86 -7.06
N ASP A 56 2.57 26.39 -5.85
CA ASP A 56 2.88 27.76 -5.46
C ASP A 56 4.21 28.22 -6.09
N THR A 57 4.14 29.25 -6.93
CA THR A 57 5.29 29.83 -7.64
C THR A 57 5.79 31.14 -7.05
N GLN A 58 5.16 31.60 -5.97
CA GLN A 58 5.35 32.91 -5.37
C GLN A 58 6.81 33.37 -5.23
N TYR A 59 7.74 32.49 -4.83
CA TYR A 59 9.16 32.86 -4.67
C TYR A 59 9.90 33.11 -6.00
N LEU A 60 9.31 32.75 -7.13
CA LEU A 60 9.76 33.15 -8.47
C LEU A 60 9.25 34.54 -8.86
N TYR A 61 8.27 35.10 -8.13
CA TYR A 61 7.64 36.39 -8.37
C TYR A 61 7.55 37.20 -7.09
N ASP A 62 8.71 37.66 -6.60
CA ASP A 62 8.87 38.44 -5.37
C ASP A 62 9.54 39.79 -5.67
N GLU A 63 8.73 40.85 -5.83
CA GLU A 63 9.15 42.23 -6.07
C GLU A 63 10.28 42.37 -7.11
N ASN A 64 11.49 42.77 -6.69
CA ASN A 64 12.64 42.98 -7.56
C ASN A 64 13.51 41.71 -7.74
N ARG A 65 13.04 40.56 -7.25
CA ARG A 65 13.68 39.23 -7.32
C ARG A 65 12.96 38.30 -8.30
N ILE A 66 12.05 38.83 -9.12
CA ILE A 66 11.30 38.06 -10.12
C ILE A 66 12.25 37.31 -11.07
N HIS A 67 12.04 36.00 -11.22
CA HIS A 67 12.72 35.14 -12.17
C HIS A 67 11.72 34.19 -12.85
N PRO A 68 11.17 34.56 -14.03
CA PRO A 68 10.06 33.85 -14.65
C PRO A 68 10.48 32.58 -15.40
N VAL A 69 11.77 32.40 -15.67
CA VAL A 69 12.28 31.35 -16.55
C VAL A 69 11.96 29.93 -16.08
N PRO A 70 12.04 29.57 -14.79
CA PRO A 70 11.67 28.22 -14.35
C PRO A 70 10.20 27.87 -14.66
N MET A 71 9.28 28.82 -14.47
CA MET A 71 7.87 28.64 -14.83
C MET A 71 7.66 28.59 -16.34
N GLN A 72 8.41 29.41 -17.10
CA GLN A 72 8.39 29.36 -18.56
C GLN A 72 8.77 27.96 -19.08
N GLU A 73 9.84 27.34 -18.57
CA GLU A 73 10.24 26.00 -19.00
C GLU A 73 9.19 24.94 -18.67
N ALA A 74 8.49 25.08 -17.53
CA ALA A 74 7.39 24.21 -17.19
C ALA A 74 6.22 24.35 -18.18
N PHE A 75 5.92 25.56 -18.63
CA PHE A 75 4.92 25.77 -19.68
C PHE A 75 5.38 25.26 -21.05
N GLU A 76 6.67 25.38 -21.38
CA GLU A 76 7.24 24.77 -22.58
C GLU A 76 7.06 23.25 -22.56
N TYR A 77 7.28 22.60 -21.41
CA TYR A 77 6.99 21.17 -21.24
C TYR A 77 5.50 20.86 -21.48
N VAL A 78 4.58 21.64 -20.91
CA VAL A 78 3.13 21.47 -21.10
C VAL A 78 2.70 21.63 -22.56
N MET A 79 3.33 22.55 -23.30
CA MET A 79 3.01 22.85 -24.70
C MET A 79 3.72 21.95 -25.73
N SER A 80 4.63 21.06 -25.31
CA SER A 80 5.48 20.27 -26.20
C SER A 80 4.78 19.03 -26.80
N CYS A 81 3.76 19.25 -27.65
CA CYS A 81 3.09 18.13 -28.30
C CYS A 81 4.05 17.26 -29.13
N ASN A 82 3.87 15.95 -29.02
CA ASN A 82 4.66 14.87 -29.63
C ASN A 82 6.04 14.58 -29.02
N GLU A 83 6.63 15.47 -28.21
CA GLU A 83 7.98 15.24 -27.65
C GLU A 83 7.95 14.47 -26.32
N THR A 84 7.00 14.79 -25.44
CA THR A 84 6.95 14.22 -24.08
C THR A 84 6.26 12.86 -24.00
N ARG A 85 5.43 12.50 -24.99
CA ARG A 85 4.52 11.33 -24.97
C ARG A 85 3.50 11.31 -23.83
N GLU A 86 3.31 12.43 -23.10
CA GLU A 86 2.50 12.46 -21.88
C GLU A 86 0.99 12.66 -22.10
N ASN A 87 0.53 12.98 -23.32
CA ASN A 87 -0.87 13.34 -23.61
C ASN A 87 -1.50 14.27 -22.55
N ILE A 88 -0.94 15.47 -22.38
CA ILE A 88 -1.36 16.43 -21.35
C ILE A 88 -2.68 17.09 -21.75
N VAL A 89 -3.75 16.82 -21.02
CA VAL A 89 -5.13 17.29 -21.33
C VAL A 89 -5.57 18.52 -20.54
N PHE A 90 -4.86 18.84 -19.44
CA PHE A 90 -5.19 20.00 -18.60
C PHE A 90 -4.02 20.34 -17.66
N MET A 91 -3.88 21.61 -17.26
CA MET A 91 -2.96 22.05 -16.19
C MET A 91 -3.70 22.82 -15.08
N ALA A 92 -3.45 22.52 -13.82
CA ALA A 92 -4.04 23.23 -12.68
C ALA A 92 -2.96 23.90 -11.83
N HIS A 93 -3.03 25.23 -11.67
CA HIS A 93 -2.21 25.98 -10.72
C HIS A 93 -2.92 26.08 -9.35
N LEU A 94 -2.18 25.93 -8.26
CA LEU A 94 -2.73 25.83 -6.90
C LEU A 94 -2.74 27.14 -6.09
N GLY A 95 -2.67 28.28 -6.78
CA GLY A 95 -2.54 29.61 -6.15
C GLY A 95 -1.12 29.96 -5.75
N ASP A 96 -0.98 31.06 -5.01
CA ASP A 96 0.28 31.72 -4.70
C ASP A 96 1.16 31.85 -5.94
N ILE A 97 0.58 32.48 -6.97
CA ILE A 97 1.29 32.77 -8.21
C ILE A 97 2.39 33.79 -7.92
N ALA A 98 2.07 34.80 -7.11
CA ALA A 98 2.95 35.91 -6.73
C ALA A 98 3.12 36.00 -5.20
N GLN A 99 4.24 36.56 -4.74
CA GLN A 99 4.59 36.62 -3.31
C GLN A 99 3.81 37.68 -2.53
N ASN A 100 3.46 38.79 -3.16
CA ASN A 100 2.95 39.97 -2.47
C ASN A 100 1.62 40.46 -3.05
N GLY A 101 1.05 39.75 -4.04
CA GLY A 101 -0.21 40.11 -4.69
C GLY A 101 -0.13 41.44 -5.45
N LEU A 102 1.09 41.88 -5.84
CA LEU A 102 1.32 43.19 -6.43
C LEU A 102 1.04 43.18 -7.94
N ALA A 103 0.56 44.32 -8.46
CA ALA A 103 0.29 44.48 -9.88
C ALA A 103 1.54 44.30 -10.75
N GLU A 104 2.73 44.69 -10.27
CA GLU A 104 3.98 44.50 -11.01
C GLU A 104 4.38 43.02 -11.11
N GLU A 105 4.14 42.23 -10.06
CA GLU A 105 4.41 40.78 -10.06
C GLU A 105 3.50 40.06 -11.06
N TYR A 106 2.20 40.39 -11.02
CA TYR A 106 1.23 39.84 -11.96
C TYR A 106 1.44 40.29 -13.40
N ALA A 107 1.97 41.50 -13.62
CA ALA A 107 2.31 41.95 -14.97
C ALA A 107 3.35 41.02 -15.63
N VAL A 108 4.30 40.48 -14.87
CA VAL A 108 5.29 39.51 -15.38
C VAL A 108 4.72 38.10 -15.42
N ALA A 109 4.05 37.63 -14.35
CA ALA A 109 3.46 36.30 -14.30
C ALA A 109 2.45 36.10 -15.44
N SER A 110 1.58 37.10 -15.69
CA SER A 110 0.58 37.04 -16.75
C SER A 110 1.21 36.90 -18.14
N GLN A 111 2.34 37.55 -18.41
CA GLN A 111 3.06 37.41 -19.69
C GLN A 111 3.59 35.99 -19.91
N VAL A 112 3.95 35.26 -18.84
CA VAL A 112 4.35 33.86 -18.95
C VAL A 112 3.13 32.99 -19.28
N PHE A 113 1.99 33.23 -18.63
CA PHE A 113 0.73 32.53 -18.94
C PHE A 113 0.17 32.84 -20.32
N ASP A 114 0.47 34.01 -20.92
CA ASP A 114 0.09 34.31 -22.32
C ASP A 114 0.59 33.24 -23.30
N ARG A 115 1.64 32.49 -22.93
CA ARG A 115 2.13 31.36 -23.72
C ARG A 115 1.10 30.24 -23.79
N LEU A 116 0.51 29.89 -22.66
CA LEU A 116 -0.56 28.89 -22.58
C LEU A 116 -1.79 29.38 -23.34
N ASP A 117 -2.15 30.66 -23.22
CA ASP A 117 -3.27 31.26 -23.93
C ASP A 117 -3.09 31.20 -25.45
N LYS A 118 -1.89 31.58 -25.94
CA LYS A 118 -1.53 31.55 -27.36
C LYS A 118 -1.46 30.12 -27.93
N ALA A 119 -1.07 29.15 -27.10
CA ALA A 119 -1.06 27.74 -27.45
C ALA A 119 -2.44 27.06 -27.27
N HIS A 120 -3.43 27.80 -26.74
CA HIS A 120 -4.77 27.31 -26.41
C HIS A 120 -4.78 26.14 -25.41
N VAL A 121 -3.81 26.10 -24.49
CA VAL A 121 -3.75 25.10 -23.42
C VAL A 121 -4.95 25.25 -22.50
N ALA A 122 -5.58 24.15 -22.12
CA ALA A 122 -6.59 24.15 -21.07
C ALA A 122 -5.91 24.21 -19.69
N TYR A 123 -6.18 25.27 -18.93
CA TYR A 123 -5.71 25.38 -17.55
C TYR A 123 -6.68 26.12 -16.64
N SER A 124 -6.44 26.02 -15.33
CA SER A 124 -7.13 26.78 -14.28
C SER A 124 -6.13 27.41 -13.31
N THR A 125 -6.55 28.50 -12.69
CA THR A 125 -5.86 29.16 -11.58
C THR A 125 -6.85 29.40 -10.44
N LEU A 126 -6.32 29.59 -9.23
CA LEU A 126 -7.05 30.04 -8.05
C LEU A 126 -6.16 31.02 -7.27
N ALA A 127 -6.73 31.84 -6.39
CA ALA A 127 -5.94 32.73 -5.55
C ALA A 127 -5.53 32.02 -4.26
N GLY A 128 -4.26 32.14 -3.89
CA GLY A 128 -3.72 31.74 -2.59
C GLY A 128 -3.60 32.89 -1.60
N ASN A 129 -3.04 32.65 -0.43
CA ASN A 129 -2.99 33.65 0.64
C ASN A 129 -1.95 34.77 0.39
N HIS A 130 -1.02 34.58 -0.54
CA HIS A 130 -0.07 35.61 -0.99
C HIS A 130 -0.56 36.40 -2.19
N ASP A 131 -1.58 35.91 -2.89
CA ASP A 131 -2.18 36.56 -4.06
C ASP A 131 -3.16 37.70 -3.69
N ILE A 132 -3.68 37.70 -2.45
CA ILE A 132 -4.75 38.56 -1.95
C ILE A 132 -4.56 38.94 -0.47
N ASP A 133 -5.42 39.81 0.07
CA ASP A 133 -5.49 40.04 1.52
C ASP A 133 -6.03 38.79 2.23
N SER A 134 -5.11 37.99 2.77
CA SER A 134 -5.39 36.68 3.39
C SER A 134 -6.31 36.72 4.59
N SER A 135 -6.59 37.91 5.16
CA SER A 135 -7.57 38.10 6.23
C SER A 135 -9.02 38.13 5.73
N THR A 136 -9.24 38.13 4.42
CA THR A 136 -10.55 38.29 3.77
C THR A 136 -11.00 37.03 3.04
N ASP A 137 -12.32 36.89 2.89
CA ASP A 137 -12.92 35.91 1.99
C ASP A 137 -13.06 36.47 0.55
N ASP A 138 -13.58 35.66 -0.35
CA ASP A 138 -13.72 35.96 -1.77
C ASP A 138 -14.75 37.07 -2.11
N THR A 139 -15.28 37.78 -1.11
CA THR A 139 -16.10 38.99 -1.30
C THR A 139 -15.29 40.29 -1.31
N ARG A 140 -13.96 40.19 -1.20
CA ARG A 140 -12.98 41.28 -1.10
C ARG A 140 -12.95 42.32 -2.23
N GLY A 141 -13.62 42.06 -3.35
CA GLY A 141 -13.63 42.95 -4.52
C GLY A 141 -12.54 42.61 -5.54
N SER A 142 -12.15 43.56 -6.39
CA SER A 142 -11.10 43.35 -7.40
C SER A 142 -9.70 43.38 -6.75
N THR A 143 -8.83 42.49 -7.21
CA THR A 143 -7.41 42.43 -6.86
C THR A 143 -6.57 42.28 -8.12
N PRO A 144 -5.26 42.58 -8.07
CA PRO A 144 -4.35 42.32 -9.19
C PRO A 144 -4.40 40.87 -9.71
N PHE A 145 -4.66 39.89 -8.83
CA PHE A 145 -4.95 38.51 -9.24
C PHE A 145 -6.13 38.44 -10.22
N LEU A 146 -7.29 39.03 -9.89
CA LEU A 146 -8.46 39.00 -10.77
C LEU A 146 -8.26 39.79 -12.07
N ASP A 147 -7.48 40.86 -12.02
CA ASP A 147 -7.14 41.62 -13.22
C ASP A 147 -6.33 40.76 -14.20
N ALA A 148 -5.46 39.88 -13.69
CA ALA A 148 -4.63 38.98 -14.50
C ALA A 148 -5.27 37.61 -14.79
N PHE A 149 -6.13 37.09 -13.92
CA PHE A 149 -6.64 35.71 -13.95
C PHE A 149 -8.16 35.63 -13.72
N GLY A 150 -8.89 36.71 -13.95
CA GLY A 150 -10.34 36.73 -13.93
C GLY A 150 -10.99 36.05 -15.15
N SER A 151 -12.32 36.03 -15.15
CA SER A 151 -13.13 35.39 -16.20
C SER A 151 -12.81 35.83 -17.63
N GLU A 152 -12.35 37.06 -17.83
CA GLU A 152 -12.02 37.61 -19.15
C GLU A 152 -10.89 36.85 -19.83
N ARG A 153 -9.84 36.46 -19.09
CA ARG A 153 -8.72 35.67 -19.62
C ARG A 153 -9.20 34.32 -20.17
N PHE A 154 -10.07 33.67 -19.40
CA PHE A 154 -10.55 32.33 -19.71
C PHE A 154 -11.72 32.30 -20.70
N ALA A 155 -12.27 33.45 -21.09
CA ALA A 155 -13.46 33.54 -21.94
C ALA A 155 -13.30 32.82 -23.30
N HIS A 156 -12.07 32.68 -23.80
CA HIS A 156 -11.77 31.98 -25.04
C HIS A 156 -11.37 30.50 -24.85
N SER A 157 -11.20 30.05 -23.61
CA SER A 157 -10.93 28.65 -23.31
C SER A 157 -12.19 27.81 -23.51
N LYS A 158 -12.09 26.72 -24.27
CA LYS A 158 -13.22 25.79 -24.50
C LYS A 158 -13.64 25.07 -23.22
N THR A 159 -12.72 24.92 -22.26
CA THR A 159 -12.96 24.19 -21.02
C THR A 159 -13.58 25.06 -19.95
N TYR A 160 -13.33 26.36 -19.93
CA TYR A 160 -13.94 27.28 -18.97
C TYR A 160 -15.47 27.32 -19.14
N LYS A 161 -16.21 27.09 -18.06
CA LYS A 161 -17.68 27.06 -18.07
C LYS A 161 -18.34 28.11 -17.19
N GLY A 162 -17.59 28.73 -16.28
CA GLY A 162 -18.03 29.89 -15.52
C GLY A 162 -17.26 30.09 -14.23
N SER A 163 -17.54 31.21 -13.60
CA SER A 163 -17.05 31.56 -12.27
C SER A 163 -18.19 32.00 -11.36
N ASN A 164 -17.94 32.04 -10.05
CA ASN A 164 -18.85 32.71 -9.13
C ASN A 164 -18.92 34.22 -9.44
N LYS A 165 -19.86 34.92 -8.82
CA LYS A 165 -20.06 36.37 -9.04
C LYS A 165 -18.80 37.20 -8.76
N GLY A 166 -17.98 36.78 -7.80
CA GLY A 166 -16.72 37.45 -7.44
C GLY A 166 -15.57 37.17 -8.41
N GLY A 167 -15.65 36.12 -9.24
CA GLY A 167 -14.61 35.74 -10.19
C GLY A 167 -13.49 34.87 -9.63
N TYR A 168 -13.37 34.73 -8.30
CA TYR A 168 -12.29 33.99 -7.64
C TYR A 168 -12.43 32.47 -7.68
N ASN A 169 -13.65 31.95 -7.83
CA ASN A 169 -13.90 30.52 -7.97
C ASN A 169 -14.36 30.24 -9.39
N SER A 170 -13.80 29.21 -10.03
CA SER A 170 -14.11 28.86 -11.42
C SER A 170 -14.26 27.36 -11.58
N TYR A 171 -14.97 26.95 -12.63
CA TYR A 171 -15.02 25.55 -13.02
C TYR A 171 -14.80 25.37 -14.52
N HIS A 172 -14.14 24.26 -14.81
CA HIS A 172 -13.77 23.86 -16.15
C HIS A 172 -14.29 22.45 -16.42
N ILE A 173 -14.74 22.20 -17.64
CA ILE A 173 -15.09 20.87 -18.13
C ILE A 173 -14.18 20.56 -19.31
N PHE A 174 -13.39 19.50 -19.20
CA PHE A 174 -12.47 19.05 -20.24
C PHE A 174 -12.74 17.60 -20.62
N ARG A 175 -12.33 17.20 -21.83
CA ARG A 175 -12.52 15.85 -22.36
C ARG A 175 -11.20 15.08 -22.36
N ALA A 176 -11.22 13.87 -21.82
CA ALA A 176 -10.08 12.96 -21.77
C ALA A 176 -10.57 11.51 -21.54
N GLY A 177 -9.89 10.50 -22.07
CA GLY A 177 -10.36 9.10 -21.92
C GLY A 177 -11.71 8.84 -22.58
N GLY A 178 -12.09 9.62 -23.59
CA GLY A 178 -13.40 9.53 -24.25
C GLY A 178 -14.58 10.05 -23.40
N ARG A 179 -14.33 10.72 -22.28
CA ARG A 179 -15.35 11.26 -21.35
C ARG A 179 -15.05 12.68 -20.90
N GLU A 180 -16.06 13.34 -20.34
CA GLU A 180 -15.92 14.66 -19.71
C GLU A 180 -15.52 14.53 -18.23
N TRP A 181 -14.71 15.48 -17.78
CA TRP A 181 -14.21 15.65 -16.41
C TRP A 181 -14.47 17.07 -15.97
N LEU A 182 -14.78 17.27 -14.69
CA LEU A 182 -14.94 18.59 -14.09
C LEU A 182 -13.70 18.91 -13.25
N LEU A 183 -13.14 20.09 -13.43
CA LEU A 183 -12.17 20.67 -12.49
C LEU A 183 -12.80 21.91 -11.84
N LEU A 184 -12.85 21.91 -10.50
CA LEU A 184 -13.38 23.00 -9.70
C LEU A 184 -12.23 23.69 -8.95
N ALA A 185 -11.93 24.93 -9.32
CA ALA A 185 -10.87 25.73 -8.72
C ALA A 185 -11.46 26.76 -7.74
N LEU A 186 -11.03 26.69 -6.48
CA LEU A 186 -11.62 27.40 -5.36
C LEU A 186 -10.61 28.31 -4.68
N ASP A 187 -11.07 29.49 -4.27
CA ASP A 187 -10.29 30.53 -3.60
C ASP A 187 -9.72 30.09 -2.24
N TRP A 188 -8.64 30.76 -1.80
CA TRP A 188 -8.08 30.69 -0.44
C TRP A 188 -9.14 30.61 0.66
N ARG A 189 -10.17 31.47 0.61
CA ARG A 189 -11.27 31.51 1.58
C ARG A 189 -12.59 31.83 0.88
N MET A 190 -13.46 30.82 0.78
CA MET A 190 -14.80 30.99 0.24
C MET A 190 -15.77 31.59 1.26
N SER A 191 -16.55 32.57 0.82
CA SER A 191 -17.77 32.98 1.50
C SER A 191 -18.86 31.90 1.46
N ASN A 192 -19.87 32.00 2.33
CA ASN A 192 -21.03 31.10 2.29
C ASN A 192 -21.75 31.11 0.94
N THR A 193 -21.85 32.28 0.29
CA THR A 193 -22.44 32.39 -1.06
C THR A 193 -21.64 31.64 -2.12
N SER A 194 -20.33 31.52 -1.93
CA SER A 194 -19.46 30.77 -2.85
C SER A 194 -19.48 29.27 -2.56
N PHE A 195 -19.65 28.86 -1.30
CA PHE A 195 -20.00 27.48 -0.97
C PHE A 195 -21.32 27.07 -1.63
N ASP A 196 -22.36 27.92 -1.59
CA ASP A 196 -23.64 27.64 -2.25
C ASP A 196 -23.48 27.52 -3.77
N TRP A 197 -22.70 28.43 -4.38
CA TRP A 197 -22.38 28.37 -5.80
C TRP A 197 -21.63 27.08 -6.18
N ALA A 198 -20.59 26.71 -5.41
CA ALA A 198 -19.81 25.50 -5.65
C ALA A 198 -20.69 24.24 -5.52
N ASN A 199 -21.57 24.21 -4.50
CA ASN A 199 -22.57 23.15 -4.33
C ASN A 199 -23.50 23.04 -5.54
N GLN A 200 -23.96 24.17 -6.09
CA GLN A 200 -24.81 24.19 -7.29
C GLN A 200 -24.05 23.69 -8.52
N VAL A 201 -22.78 24.07 -8.70
CA VAL A 201 -21.94 23.58 -9.80
C VAL A 201 -21.81 22.06 -9.72
N LEU A 202 -21.43 21.51 -8.56
CA LEU A 202 -21.27 20.06 -8.39
C LEU A 202 -22.60 19.31 -8.55
N THR A 203 -23.70 19.87 -8.05
CA THR A 203 -25.05 19.29 -8.20
C THR A 203 -25.48 19.24 -9.67
N ASN A 204 -25.26 20.33 -10.42
CA ASN A 204 -25.66 20.41 -11.83
C ASN A 204 -24.80 19.52 -12.74
N HIS A 205 -23.61 19.11 -12.27
CA HIS A 205 -22.68 18.28 -13.01
C HIS A 205 -22.40 16.96 -12.29
N SER A 206 -23.40 16.43 -11.58
CA SER A 206 -23.19 15.35 -10.62
C SER A 206 -22.70 14.03 -11.24
N SER A 207 -22.78 13.90 -12.57
CA SER A 207 -22.31 12.75 -13.35
C SER A 207 -20.86 12.85 -13.81
N LEU A 208 -20.20 14.00 -13.65
CA LEU A 208 -18.83 14.22 -14.11
C LEU A 208 -17.82 13.91 -12.99
N PRO A 209 -16.83 13.02 -13.21
CA PRO A 209 -15.73 12.86 -12.28
C PRO A 209 -15.10 14.23 -12.01
N THR A 210 -14.93 14.55 -10.74
CA THR A 210 -14.53 15.89 -10.32
C THR A 210 -13.21 15.88 -9.59
N ILE A 211 -12.30 16.73 -10.07
CA ILE A 211 -11.05 17.11 -9.43
C ILE A 211 -11.26 18.49 -8.83
N LEU A 212 -10.92 18.67 -7.55
CA LEU A 212 -11.07 19.94 -6.84
C LEU A 212 -9.70 20.52 -6.50
N THR A 213 -9.46 21.78 -6.82
CA THR A 213 -8.29 22.53 -6.38
C THR A 213 -8.72 23.66 -5.44
N THR A 214 -7.97 23.85 -4.37
CA THR A 214 -8.15 24.92 -3.39
C THR A 214 -6.78 25.27 -2.85
N HIS A 215 -6.55 26.48 -2.36
CA HIS A 215 -5.22 26.79 -1.82
C HIS A 215 -4.96 26.06 -0.50
N GLU A 216 -6.00 25.78 0.29
CA GLU A 216 -5.90 25.06 1.56
C GLU A 216 -6.93 23.94 1.69
N LEU A 217 -6.49 22.74 2.08
CA LEU A 217 -7.38 21.62 2.43
C LEU A 217 -6.76 20.67 3.46
N VAL A 218 -5.57 20.14 3.17
CA VAL A 218 -4.85 19.26 4.10
C VAL A 218 -3.47 19.85 4.40
N THR A 219 -3.00 19.66 5.63
CA THR A 219 -1.69 20.09 6.15
C THR A 219 -0.88 18.86 6.57
N ALA A 220 0.44 18.96 6.54
CA ALA A 220 1.37 17.97 7.08
C ALA A 220 2.25 18.53 8.19
N ASP A 221 1.93 19.70 8.74
CA ASP A 221 2.76 20.44 9.71
C ASP A 221 2.98 19.66 11.01
N THR A 222 2.03 18.78 11.37
CA THR A 222 2.09 17.93 12.57
C THR A 222 2.91 16.65 12.36
N GLY A 223 3.54 16.48 11.18
CA GLY A 223 4.23 15.25 10.77
C GLY A 223 3.29 14.15 10.25
N LYS A 224 1.98 14.42 10.20
CA LYS A 224 0.96 13.57 9.59
C LYS A 224 0.10 14.42 8.66
N THR A 225 -0.23 13.90 7.48
CA THR A 225 -1.15 14.60 6.57
C THR A 225 -2.59 14.48 7.06
N GLU A 226 -3.20 15.60 7.44
CA GLU A 226 -4.56 15.71 7.96
C GLU A 226 -5.28 16.96 7.46
N PHE A 227 -6.61 17.01 7.59
CA PHE A 227 -7.38 18.18 7.16
C PHE A 227 -7.17 19.34 8.13
N SER A 228 -6.85 20.53 7.60
CA SER A 228 -6.77 21.75 8.40
C SER A 228 -8.15 22.18 8.91
N ASP A 229 -8.22 23.18 9.78
CA ASP A 229 -9.50 23.69 10.28
C ASP A 229 -10.39 24.18 9.12
N TYR A 230 -9.85 24.98 8.22
CA TYR A 230 -10.57 25.41 7.01
C TYR A 230 -10.82 24.23 6.07
N GLY A 231 -9.88 23.29 5.95
CA GLY A 231 -10.06 22.07 5.18
C GLY A 231 -11.23 21.20 5.65
N ASN A 232 -11.46 21.13 6.98
CA ASN A 232 -12.62 20.46 7.54
C ASN A 232 -13.91 21.21 7.22
N GLU A 233 -13.90 22.55 7.20
CA GLU A 233 -15.03 23.35 6.73
C GLU A 233 -15.35 23.07 5.25
N VAL A 234 -14.35 23.06 4.37
CA VAL A 234 -14.54 22.71 2.95
C VAL A 234 -15.04 21.29 2.79
N TRP A 235 -14.50 20.35 3.58
CA TRP A 235 -14.98 18.98 3.61
C TRP A 235 -16.46 18.90 4.00
N ASP A 236 -16.84 19.61 5.06
CA ASP A 236 -18.18 19.54 5.65
C ASP A 236 -19.24 20.30 4.87
N LYS A 237 -18.90 21.43 4.25
CA LYS A 237 -19.85 22.22 3.48
C LYS A 237 -19.95 21.80 2.01
N LEU A 238 -18.97 21.06 1.50
CA LEU A 238 -18.86 20.75 0.08
C LEU A 238 -18.51 19.27 -0.16
N ILE A 239 -17.26 18.86 0.08
CA ILE A 239 -16.72 17.60 -0.48
C ILE A 239 -17.51 16.37 -0.01
N LYS A 240 -17.87 16.28 1.28
CA LYS A 240 -18.52 15.08 1.82
C LYS A 240 -19.90 14.79 1.19
N HIS A 241 -20.56 15.81 0.65
CA HIS A 241 -21.89 15.70 0.06
C HIS A 241 -21.88 15.35 -1.43
N HIS A 242 -20.71 15.37 -2.06
CA HIS A 242 -20.54 15.42 -3.50
C HIS A 242 -19.74 14.22 -3.99
N ASP A 243 -20.48 13.15 -4.31
CA ASP A 243 -19.87 11.86 -4.60
C ASP A 243 -18.95 11.89 -5.82
N GLN A 244 -19.15 12.81 -6.75
CA GLN A 244 -18.29 12.86 -7.94
C GLN A 244 -16.88 13.40 -7.67
N VAL A 245 -16.65 14.06 -6.51
CA VAL A 245 -15.30 14.49 -6.10
C VAL A 245 -14.50 13.28 -5.61
N PHE A 246 -13.35 13.03 -6.23
CA PHE A 246 -12.50 11.88 -5.89
C PHE A 246 -11.04 12.24 -5.63
N LEU A 247 -10.60 13.39 -6.13
CA LEU A 247 -9.22 13.82 -6.05
C LEU A 247 -9.19 15.33 -5.80
N THR A 248 -8.42 15.74 -4.79
CA THR A 248 -8.29 17.14 -4.42
C THR A 248 -6.83 17.52 -4.24
N PHE A 249 -6.50 18.75 -4.63
CA PHE A 249 -5.15 19.30 -4.50
C PHE A 249 -5.17 20.62 -3.74
N ASN A 250 -4.18 20.80 -2.85
CA ASN A 250 -3.90 22.10 -2.27
C ASN A 250 -2.40 22.45 -2.25
N GLY A 251 -2.15 23.76 -2.30
CA GLY A 251 -0.86 24.38 -2.08
C GLY A 251 -0.66 24.70 -0.61
N HIS A 252 -0.14 25.91 -0.31
CA HIS A 252 -0.05 26.55 1.00
C HIS A 252 0.86 25.87 2.02
N PHE A 253 0.57 24.62 2.38
CA PHE A 253 1.32 23.87 3.38
C PHE A 253 2.53 23.17 2.78
N TRP A 254 3.58 23.05 3.58
CA TRP A 254 4.73 22.19 3.29
C TRP A 254 5.18 21.52 4.60
N PRO A 255 5.65 20.25 4.58
CA PRO A 255 6.04 19.45 3.41
C PRO A 255 4.86 18.91 2.58
N PRO A 256 5.10 18.46 1.33
CA PRO A 256 4.09 17.75 0.56
C PRO A 256 3.62 16.49 1.31
N GLY A 257 2.38 16.09 1.06
CA GLY A 257 1.73 15.02 1.81
C GLY A 257 0.48 14.53 1.12
N ARG A 258 -0.02 13.37 1.54
CA ARG A 258 -1.25 12.78 1.01
C ARG A 258 -2.04 12.09 2.09
N THR A 259 -3.35 12.25 2.04
CA THR A 259 -4.30 11.56 2.91
C THR A 259 -5.57 11.24 2.13
N SER A 260 -6.51 10.56 2.76
CA SER A 260 -7.81 10.34 2.16
C SER A 260 -8.91 10.25 3.19
N ARG A 261 -10.14 10.53 2.77
CA ARG A 261 -11.33 10.45 3.62
C ARG A 261 -12.50 9.94 2.79
N LYS A 262 -13.43 9.21 3.42
CA LYS A 262 -14.65 8.71 2.75
C LYS A 262 -15.74 9.77 2.81
N ASN A 263 -16.34 10.08 1.66
CA ASN A 263 -17.51 10.95 1.57
C ASN A 263 -18.78 10.23 2.09
N ASN A 264 -19.93 10.92 2.07
CA ASN A 264 -21.20 10.35 2.53
C ASN A 264 -21.73 9.19 1.67
N ALA A 265 -21.24 9.03 0.44
CA ALA A 265 -21.54 7.88 -0.40
C ALA A 265 -20.64 6.66 -0.07
N GLY A 266 -19.71 6.80 0.89
CA GLY A 266 -18.78 5.75 1.28
C GLY A 266 -17.55 5.63 0.39
N HIS A 267 -17.45 6.44 -0.66
CA HIS A 267 -16.32 6.44 -1.60
C HIS A 267 -15.16 7.29 -1.09
N ARG A 268 -13.94 6.82 -1.39
CA ARG A 268 -12.69 7.49 -1.04
C ARG A 268 -12.49 8.77 -1.86
N VAL A 269 -12.06 9.83 -1.19
CA VAL A 269 -11.56 11.07 -1.77
C VAL A 269 -10.11 11.22 -1.36
N ASP A 270 -9.21 11.27 -2.35
CA ASP A 270 -7.78 11.48 -2.17
C ASP A 270 -7.48 12.97 -2.08
N ALA A 271 -6.70 13.38 -1.07
CA ALA A 271 -6.32 14.76 -0.84
C ALA A 271 -4.80 14.89 -0.75
N HIS A 272 -4.21 15.68 -1.66
CA HIS A 272 -2.76 15.83 -1.75
C HIS A 272 -2.34 17.29 -1.59
N ILE A 273 -1.35 17.50 -0.73
CA ILE A 273 -0.55 18.71 -0.69
C ILE A 273 0.48 18.60 -1.80
N THR A 274 0.44 19.56 -2.72
CA THR A 274 1.43 19.71 -3.78
C THR A 274 2.00 21.11 -3.65
N ASN A 275 3.04 21.26 -2.85
CA ASN A 275 3.74 22.52 -2.67
C ASN A 275 5.24 22.30 -2.50
N TYR A 276 6.03 23.06 -3.25
CA TYR A 276 7.50 22.95 -3.30
C TYR A 276 8.19 24.31 -3.19
N GLN A 277 7.47 25.37 -2.83
CA GLN A 277 8.04 26.72 -2.77
C GLN A 277 9.27 26.80 -1.86
N ASN A 278 9.32 26.00 -0.78
CA ASN A 278 10.42 25.99 0.18
C ASN A 278 11.67 25.23 -0.31
N ARG A 279 11.59 24.55 -1.46
CA ARG A 279 12.71 23.78 -2.03
C ARG A 279 13.67 24.67 -2.79
N TYR A 280 14.78 24.08 -3.26
CA TYR A 280 15.83 24.80 -3.98
C TYR A 280 15.26 25.72 -5.05
N TYR A 281 15.74 26.96 -5.07
CA TYR A 281 15.38 27.97 -6.06
C TYR A 281 13.85 28.25 -6.12
N GLY A 282 13.21 28.32 -4.96
CA GLY A 282 11.77 28.63 -4.87
C GLY A 282 10.88 27.54 -5.48
N GLY A 283 11.32 26.28 -5.43
CA GLY A 283 10.66 25.17 -6.10
C GLY A 283 11.01 25.02 -7.59
N ALA A 284 11.81 25.92 -8.17
CA ALA A 284 12.42 25.77 -9.49
C ALA A 284 11.44 25.43 -10.64
N GLY A 285 10.21 25.96 -10.60
CA GLY A 285 9.17 25.69 -11.61
C GLY A 285 8.74 24.22 -11.67
N MET A 286 8.84 23.51 -10.54
CA MET A 286 8.51 22.09 -10.45
C MET A 286 7.03 21.82 -10.72
N ILE A 287 6.75 20.74 -11.42
CA ILE A 287 5.39 20.28 -11.72
C ILE A 287 5.20 18.83 -11.26
N ARG A 288 3.96 18.48 -10.93
CA ARG A 288 3.54 17.11 -10.62
C ARG A 288 2.62 16.60 -11.72
N LEU A 289 2.95 15.46 -12.30
CA LEU A 289 2.15 14.81 -13.33
C LEU A 289 1.27 13.73 -12.70
N TYR A 290 -0.01 13.73 -13.05
CA TYR A 290 -0.97 12.69 -12.73
C TYR A 290 -1.36 11.99 -14.03
N ARG A 291 -0.77 10.82 -14.29
CA ARG A 291 -0.98 10.04 -15.50
C ARG A 291 -2.09 9.03 -15.29
N PHE A 292 -3.25 9.30 -15.84
CA PHE A 292 -4.41 8.43 -15.79
C PHE A 292 -4.24 7.31 -16.81
N ASP A 293 -4.45 6.07 -16.39
CA ASP A 293 -4.62 4.90 -17.25
C ASP A 293 -5.98 4.27 -16.91
N LEU A 294 -6.99 4.59 -17.71
CA LEU A 294 -8.36 4.14 -17.46
C LEU A 294 -8.56 2.64 -17.70
N GLU A 295 -7.68 1.98 -18.47
CA GLU A 295 -7.75 0.55 -18.71
C GLU A 295 -7.16 -0.23 -17.53
N LYS A 296 -6.12 0.29 -16.90
CA LYS A 296 -5.48 -0.31 -15.72
C LYS A 296 -6.04 0.15 -14.39
N ASN A 297 -6.98 1.09 -14.39
CA ASN A 297 -7.55 1.67 -13.18
C ASN A 297 -6.47 2.29 -12.27
N THR A 298 -5.51 3.00 -12.86
CA THR A 298 -4.40 3.62 -12.13
C THR A 298 -4.21 5.10 -12.46
N ILE A 299 -3.63 5.82 -11.50
CA ILE A 299 -3.06 7.16 -11.69
C ILE A 299 -1.60 7.11 -11.23
N ASP A 300 -0.66 7.20 -12.16
CA ASP A 300 0.77 7.26 -11.85
C ASP A 300 1.20 8.71 -11.63
N VAL A 301 1.74 8.98 -10.45
CA VAL A 301 2.16 10.31 -10.01
C VAL A 301 3.67 10.41 -10.01
N SER A 302 4.20 11.49 -10.57
CA SER A 302 5.63 11.82 -10.50
C SER A 302 5.86 13.32 -10.46
N THR A 303 6.92 13.75 -9.77
CA THR A 303 7.23 15.16 -9.61
C THR A 303 8.66 15.47 -10.06
N PHE A 304 8.84 16.51 -10.87
CA PHE A 304 10.15 16.92 -11.38
C PHE A 304 10.15 18.40 -11.82
N SER A 305 11.34 19.00 -11.98
CA SER A 305 11.49 20.37 -12.51
C SER A 305 11.98 20.35 -13.96
N PRO A 306 11.14 20.77 -14.93
CA PRO A 306 11.54 20.88 -16.34
C PRO A 306 12.76 21.79 -16.55
N TRP A 307 12.84 22.90 -15.83
CA TRP A 307 13.99 23.82 -15.90
C TRP A 307 15.29 23.16 -15.43
N ILE A 308 15.26 22.44 -14.30
CA ILE A 308 16.44 21.71 -13.82
C ILE A 308 16.82 20.59 -14.78
N GLN A 309 15.85 19.88 -15.38
CA GLN A 309 16.14 18.86 -16.40
C GLN A 309 16.86 19.47 -17.61
N LYS A 310 16.45 20.66 -18.04
CA LYS A 310 17.12 21.41 -19.12
C LYS A 310 18.55 21.78 -18.73
N LEU A 311 18.76 22.34 -17.53
CA LEU A 311 20.11 22.63 -17.02
C LEU A 311 20.99 21.37 -16.95
N LYS A 312 20.42 20.24 -16.53
CA LYS A 312 21.11 18.95 -16.47
C LYS A 312 21.51 18.48 -17.87
N ALA A 313 20.60 18.55 -18.84
CA ALA A 313 20.87 18.19 -20.23
C ALA A 313 21.96 19.07 -20.87
N GLN A 314 22.05 20.33 -20.46
CA GLN A 314 23.09 21.27 -20.89
C GLN A 314 24.43 21.11 -20.13
N GLY A 315 24.48 20.26 -19.10
CA GLY A 315 25.67 20.10 -18.25
C GLY A 315 25.93 21.31 -17.34
N THR A 316 24.95 22.18 -17.13
CA THR A 316 25.06 23.42 -16.34
C THR A 316 24.38 23.34 -14.97
N ALA A 317 23.65 22.25 -14.68
CA ALA A 317 23.03 22.04 -13.38
C ALA A 317 24.08 21.86 -12.26
N ASN A 318 23.96 22.67 -11.21
CA ASN A 318 24.79 22.53 -10.01
C ASN A 318 24.30 21.38 -9.11
N LYS A 319 25.07 21.06 -8.05
CA LYS A 319 24.78 19.94 -7.13
C LYS A 319 23.39 20.01 -6.48
N LEU A 320 22.92 21.20 -6.10
CA LEU A 320 21.60 21.38 -5.46
C LEU A 320 20.48 21.22 -6.49
N ALA A 321 20.65 21.79 -7.69
CA ALA A 321 19.72 21.57 -8.79
C ALA A 321 19.58 20.08 -9.12
N LEU A 322 20.69 19.34 -9.21
CA LEU A 322 20.66 17.90 -9.50
C LEU A 322 19.89 17.06 -8.45
N GLN A 323 19.85 17.50 -7.19
CA GLN A 323 19.08 16.83 -6.12
C GLN A 323 17.56 17.02 -6.26
N GLU A 324 17.14 18.09 -6.94
CA GLU A 324 15.74 18.50 -7.08
C GLU A 324 15.21 18.27 -8.51
N ALA A 325 16.02 17.63 -9.37
CA ALA A 325 15.67 17.34 -10.75
C ALA A 325 14.45 16.41 -10.85
N ASN A 326 14.38 15.40 -9.98
CA ASN A 326 13.24 14.49 -9.82
C ASN A 326 13.05 14.20 -8.34
N LEU A 327 11.81 14.25 -7.86
CA LEU A 327 11.47 13.84 -6.51
C LEU A 327 10.92 12.42 -6.53
N THR A 328 11.52 11.54 -5.72
CA THR A 328 11.25 10.08 -5.73
C THR A 328 10.78 9.55 -4.38
N THR A 329 10.33 10.43 -3.48
CA THR A 329 9.73 10.03 -2.20
C THR A 329 8.36 9.38 -2.46
N ASP A 330 7.81 8.66 -1.47
CA ASP A 330 6.49 8.02 -1.58
C ASP A 330 5.31 9.02 -1.59
N VAL A 331 5.58 10.30 -1.33
CA VAL A 331 4.62 11.41 -1.49
C VAL A 331 4.80 12.15 -2.81
N ASP A 332 5.93 11.99 -3.51
CA ASP A 332 6.24 12.68 -4.77
C ASP A 332 6.19 11.77 -6.01
N GLN A 333 6.38 10.45 -5.81
CA GLN A 333 6.29 9.42 -6.83
C GLN A 333 5.54 8.20 -6.29
N PHE A 334 4.33 7.97 -6.77
CA PHE A 334 3.46 6.88 -6.31
C PHE A 334 2.39 6.54 -7.35
N THR A 335 1.75 5.38 -7.22
CA THR A 335 0.60 4.98 -8.04
C THR A 335 -0.64 4.94 -7.16
N MET A 336 -1.73 5.50 -7.65
CA MET A 336 -3.06 5.38 -7.05
C MET A 336 -3.88 4.36 -7.83
N SER A 337 -4.68 3.56 -7.13
CA SER A 337 -5.71 2.72 -7.75
C SER A 337 -7.06 3.43 -7.69
N VAL A 338 -7.70 3.57 -8.83
CA VAL A 338 -9.05 4.13 -8.95
C VAL A 338 -9.80 3.28 -9.96
N ASP A 339 -10.82 2.54 -9.52
CA ASP A 339 -11.73 1.87 -10.45
C ASP A 339 -12.60 2.92 -11.15
N PHE A 340 -12.17 3.44 -12.29
CA PHE A 340 -12.85 4.56 -12.96
C PHE A 340 -14.24 4.20 -13.45
N LYS A 341 -14.48 2.91 -13.73
CA LYS A 341 -15.76 2.40 -14.23
C LYS A 341 -16.75 2.26 -13.08
N GLU A 342 -16.35 1.65 -11.97
CA GLU A 342 -17.15 1.60 -10.75
C GLU A 342 -17.40 3.01 -10.22
N ARG A 343 -16.32 3.79 -10.07
CA ARG A 343 -16.34 5.11 -9.46
C ARG A 343 -17.15 6.14 -10.23
N PHE A 344 -17.18 6.06 -11.57
CA PHE A 344 -17.78 7.10 -12.42
C PHE A 344 -18.61 6.60 -13.61
N SER A 345 -19.17 5.39 -13.57
CA SER A 345 -20.12 4.97 -14.60
C SER A 345 -21.24 6.01 -14.77
N GLN A 346 -21.40 6.54 -15.99
CA GLN A 346 -22.29 7.67 -16.28
C GLN A 346 -23.73 7.36 -15.87
N ARG A 347 -24.19 7.99 -14.78
CA ARG A 347 -25.59 7.99 -14.36
C ARG A 347 -26.39 8.94 -15.25
N LYS A 348 -27.04 8.42 -16.29
CA LYS A 348 -28.22 9.10 -16.86
C LYS A 348 -29.34 9.05 -15.83
N SER A 349 -29.95 10.21 -15.54
CA SER A 349 -31.13 10.34 -14.70
C SER A 349 -32.25 9.41 -15.20
N ALA A 350 -32.46 8.29 -14.50
CA ALA A 350 -33.74 7.85 -13.97
C ALA A 350 -33.58 6.57 -13.13
N SER A 351 -34.16 6.61 -11.93
CA SER A 351 -34.42 5.53 -10.96
C SER A 351 -33.25 5.09 -10.08
N LYS A 352 -33.54 5.02 -8.77
CA LYS A 352 -32.72 4.39 -7.74
C LYS A 352 -32.20 3.02 -8.23
N ARG A 353 -30.88 2.81 -8.23
CA ARG A 353 -30.26 1.47 -8.15
C ARG A 353 -29.62 1.38 -6.76
N ALA A 354 -30.32 0.85 -5.75
CA ALA A 354 -30.73 -0.54 -5.51
C ALA A 354 -29.51 -1.43 -5.24
N ALA A 355 -29.52 -2.07 -4.07
CA ALA A 355 -28.70 -3.24 -3.74
C ALA A 355 -28.54 -4.17 -4.94
N VAL A 356 -27.44 -4.93 -5.01
CA VAL A 356 -27.29 -6.06 -5.95
C VAL A 356 -28.59 -6.84 -5.91
N LYS A 357 -29.39 -6.72 -6.98
CA LYS A 357 -30.68 -7.40 -7.01
C LYS A 357 -30.35 -8.87 -7.10
N GLU A 358 -30.87 -9.63 -6.15
CA GLU A 358 -30.57 -11.05 -6.08
C GLU A 358 -31.17 -11.77 -7.31
N VAL A 359 -32.30 -11.26 -7.80
CA VAL A 359 -32.93 -11.66 -9.07
C VAL A 359 -32.74 -10.54 -10.11
N ILE A 360 -31.98 -10.82 -11.15
CA ILE A 360 -31.68 -9.93 -12.28
C ILE A 360 -32.27 -10.49 -13.59
N PRO A 361 -32.39 -9.67 -14.66
CA PRO A 361 -32.79 -10.19 -15.96
C PRO A 361 -31.91 -11.36 -16.41
N GLY A 362 -32.55 -12.49 -16.70
CA GLY A 362 -31.90 -13.75 -17.05
C GLY A 362 -31.71 -14.73 -15.90
N THR A 363 -32.01 -14.36 -14.64
CA THR A 363 -31.92 -15.30 -13.52
C THR A 363 -32.94 -16.43 -13.70
N LEU A 364 -32.46 -17.64 -13.95
CA LEU A 364 -33.29 -18.84 -14.10
C LEU A 364 -33.57 -19.50 -12.75
N ALA A 365 -32.64 -19.45 -11.81
CA ALA A 365 -32.82 -20.00 -10.48
C ALA A 365 -32.06 -19.16 -9.45
N TYR A 366 -32.67 -18.96 -8.27
CA TYR A 366 -32.00 -18.37 -7.12
C TYR A 366 -32.48 -19.03 -5.82
N TRP A 367 -31.57 -19.63 -5.07
CA TRP A 367 -31.86 -20.32 -3.81
C TRP A 367 -31.10 -19.66 -2.65
N ARG A 368 -31.82 -19.42 -1.55
CA ARG A 368 -31.29 -18.89 -0.27
C ARG A 368 -31.65 -19.78 0.89
N PHE A 369 -30.89 -19.66 1.97
CA PHE A 369 -30.96 -20.56 3.12
C PHE A 369 -31.08 -19.84 4.48
N ASP A 370 -31.58 -18.60 4.46
CA ASP A 370 -31.75 -17.75 5.64
C ASP A 370 -33.11 -17.96 6.35
N GLY A 371 -33.24 -17.44 7.58
CA GLY A 371 -34.51 -17.47 8.32
C GLY A 371 -34.80 -18.73 9.15
N HIS A 372 -33.82 -19.63 9.28
CA HIS A 372 -33.95 -20.87 10.04
C HIS A 372 -33.11 -20.89 11.33
N ALA A 373 -33.44 -21.78 12.26
CA ALA A 373 -32.70 -21.95 13.51
C ALA A 373 -31.33 -22.59 13.26
N ASN A 374 -30.29 -22.07 13.90
CA ASN A 374 -28.91 -22.55 13.71
C ASN A 374 -28.76 -24.00 14.19
N ALA A 375 -27.97 -24.80 13.45
CA ALA A 375 -27.67 -26.20 13.71
C ALA A 375 -28.91 -27.11 13.82
N SER A 376 -30.04 -26.73 13.19
CA SER A 376 -31.25 -27.56 13.18
C SER A 376 -31.30 -28.43 11.92
N PRO A 377 -31.69 -29.71 12.02
CA PRO A 377 -31.79 -30.59 10.85
C PRO A 377 -32.88 -30.11 9.90
N VAL A 378 -32.63 -30.20 8.60
CA VAL A 378 -33.63 -29.86 7.59
C VAL A 378 -34.69 -30.96 7.49
N SER A 379 -35.96 -30.56 7.41
CA SER A 379 -37.07 -31.51 7.27
C SER A 379 -37.04 -32.23 5.92
N ARG A 380 -37.35 -33.53 5.89
CA ARG A 380 -37.51 -34.29 4.63
C ARG A 380 -38.65 -33.78 3.74
N LYS A 381 -39.57 -32.99 4.29
CA LYS A 381 -40.65 -32.33 3.53
C LYS A 381 -40.27 -30.91 3.10
N GLN A 382 -39.06 -30.46 3.42
CA GLN A 382 -38.60 -29.13 3.06
C GLN A 382 -38.53 -29.01 1.55
N VAL A 383 -39.11 -27.91 1.06
CA VAL A 383 -38.92 -27.42 -0.29
C VAL A 383 -38.20 -26.09 -0.18
N ILE A 384 -37.06 -25.94 -0.85
CA ILE A 384 -36.36 -24.66 -0.93
C ILE A 384 -36.87 -23.97 -2.19
N ARG A 385 -37.52 -22.83 -2.00
CA ARG A 385 -38.18 -22.12 -3.09
C ARG A 385 -37.17 -21.43 -3.99
N ASP A 386 -37.41 -21.52 -5.28
CA ASP A 386 -36.74 -20.72 -6.28
C ASP A 386 -37.28 -19.28 -6.24
N LEU A 387 -36.43 -18.38 -5.77
CA LEU A 387 -36.77 -16.97 -5.61
C LEU A 387 -36.77 -16.20 -6.94
N SER A 388 -36.29 -16.79 -8.04
CA SER A 388 -36.41 -16.20 -9.37
C SER A 388 -37.85 -16.20 -9.88
N GLY A 389 -38.71 -17.08 -9.34
CA GLY A 389 -40.09 -17.25 -9.78
C GLY A 389 -40.28 -18.18 -10.98
N HIS A 390 -39.22 -18.86 -11.44
CA HIS A 390 -39.27 -19.77 -12.59
C HIS A 390 -39.61 -21.23 -12.22
N GLY A 391 -39.86 -21.52 -10.95
CA GLY A 391 -40.34 -22.83 -10.50
C GLY A 391 -39.25 -23.89 -10.40
N ASN A 392 -37.99 -23.50 -10.26
CA ASN A 392 -36.86 -24.40 -10.07
C ASN A 392 -36.66 -24.77 -8.60
N ASP A 393 -37.75 -25.09 -7.91
CA ASP A 393 -37.74 -25.42 -6.49
C ASP A 393 -36.88 -26.68 -6.22
N LEU A 394 -36.18 -26.68 -5.10
CA LEU A 394 -35.34 -27.79 -4.66
C LEU A 394 -36.08 -28.65 -3.63
N HIS A 395 -36.07 -29.96 -3.86
CA HIS A 395 -36.68 -31.00 -3.04
C HIS A 395 -35.61 -31.80 -2.30
N TYR A 396 -35.94 -32.23 -1.08
CA TYR A 396 -35.03 -32.99 -0.21
C TYR A 396 -34.87 -34.45 -0.65
N HIS A 397 -33.63 -34.93 -0.74
CA HIS A 397 -33.28 -36.32 -1.02
C HIS A 397 -32.19 -36.81 -0.07
N SER A 398 -32.11 -38.12 0.13
CA SER A 398 -31.15 -38.71 1.07
C SER A 398 -30.74 -40.11 0.69
N VAL A 399 -29.52 -40.49 1.07
CA VAL A 399 -28.98 -41.85 0.97
C VAL A 399 -28.47 -42.25 2.35
N ASN A 400 -28.97 -43.35 2.92
CA ASN A 400 -28.53 -43.91 4.21
C ASN A 400 -28.35 -42.85 5.34
N GLU A 401 -29.26 -41.89 5.40
CA GLU A 401 -29.20 -40.75 6.33
C GLU A 401 -29.17 -41.19 7.81
N SER A 402 -28.39 -40.46 8.62
CA SER A 402 -28.43 -40.53 10.09
C SER A 402 -28.42 -39.12 10.69
N PHE A 403 -28.66 -39.00 12.00
CA PHE A 403 -28.56 -37.70 12.69
C PHE A 403 -27.21 -37.01 12.48
N SER A 404 -26.12 -37.79 12.36
CA SER A 404 -24.78 -37.31 12.04
C SER A 404 -24.49 -37.11 10.55
N HIS A 405 -25.30 -37.68 9.65
CA HIS A 405 -25.12 -37.66 8.18
C HIS A 405 -26.41 -37.15 7.53
N THR A 406 -26.69 -35.87 7.74
CA THR A 406 -27.86 -35.14 7.23
C THR A 406 -27.46 -33.69 6.97
N VAL A 407 -28.37 -32.90 6.42
CA VAL A 407 -28.15 -31.47 6.18
C VAL A 407 -28.80 -30.64 7.28
N HIS A 408 -28.09 -29.63 7.76
CA HIS A 408 -28.53 -28.74 8.83
C HIS A 408 -28.60 -27.30 8.35
N TRP A 409 -29.59 -26.56 8.84
CA TRP A 409 -29.61 -25.11 8.74
C TRP A 409 -28.46 -24.51 9.54
N SER A 410 -27.79 -23.52 8.97
CA SER A 410 -26.67 -22.82 9.60
C SER A 410 -26.86 -21.31 9.46
N LYS A 411 -26.51 -20.58 10.53
CA LYS A 411 -26.38 -19.12 10.48
C LYS A 411 -24.98 -18.68 10.03
N SER A 412 -24.01 -19.58 9.93
CA SER A 412 -22.70 -19.27 9.35
C SER A 412 -22.86 -19.04 7.86
N HIS A 413 -22.29 -17.97 7.34
CA HIS A 413 -22.51 -17.52 5.96
C HIS A 413 -21.33 -16.62 5.55
N HIS A 414 -20.97 -16.61 4.26
CA HIS A 414 -20.02 -15.66 3.68
C HIS A 414 -20.44 -14.21 3.98
N PRO A 415 -19.53 -13.31 4.42
CA PRO A 415 -19.88 -11.94 4.85
C PRO A 415 -20.52 -11.06 3.77
N GLN A 416 -20.27 -11.33 2.50
CA GLN A 416 -20.76 -10.53 1.38
C GLN A 416 -21.92 -11.17 0.62
N GLN A 417 -22.38 -12.36 1.02
CA GLN A 417 -23.53 -12.97 0.35
C GLN A 417 -24.83 -12.26 0.79
N PRO A 418 -25.89 -12.24 -0.04
CA PRO A 418 -27.17 -11.62 0.33
C PRO A 418 -27.91 -12.32 1.47
N GLY A 419 -27.96 -13.66 1.45
CA GLY A 419 -28.58 -14.46 2.50
C GLY A 419 -27.76 -14.50 3.80
N HIS A 420 -28.43 -14.43 4.94
CA HIS A 420 -27.79 -14.54 6.26
C HIS A 420 -27.80 -15.98 6.82
N GLY A 421 -27.62 -16.98 5.94
CA GLY A 421 -27.65 -18.39 6.31
C GLY A 421 -27.10 -19.32 5.24
N SER A 422 -26.91 -20.59 5.58
CA SER A 422 -26.40 -21.63 4.69
C SER A 422 -26.92 -23.01 5.07
N LEU A 423 -26.71 -23.98 4.19
CA LEU A 423 -26.92 -25.40 4.45
C LEU A 423 -25.58 -26.07 4.77
N ASN A 424 -25.47 -26.70 5.93
CA ASN A 424 -24.32 -27.49 6.31
C ASN A 424 -24.56 -28.98 6.00
N PHE A 425 -23.83 -29.51 5.03
CA PHE A 425 -23.90 -30.90 4.59
C PHE A 425 -22.83 -31.73 5.30
N THR A 426 -23.23 -32.89 5.81
CA THR A 426 -22.32 -33.85 6.45
C THR A 426 -22.19 -35.15 5.65
N GLY A 427 -22.06 -35.04 4.33
CA GLY A 427 -21.93 -36.17 3.41
C GLY A 427 -20.68 -37.00 3.64
N GLN A 428 -20.78 -38.29 3.33
CA GLN A 428 -19.69 -39.27 3.43
C GLN A 428 -19.78 -40.26 2.27
N LYS A 429 -18.62 -40.60 1.66
CA LYS A 429 -18.54 -41.57 0.55
C LYS A 429 -18.68 -43.01 0.98
N GLU A 430 -17.95 -43.43 2.01
CA GLU A 430 -17.76 -44.85 2.32
C GLU A 430 -18.02 -45.18 3.80
N PRO A 431 -19.14 -45.85 4.14
CA PRO A 431 -20.29 -46.11 3.27
C PRO A 431 -21.02 -44.81 2.88
N LEU A 432 -21.66 -44.80 1.71
CA LEU A 432 -22.35 -43.62 1.19
C LEU A 432 -23.51 -43.22 2.09
N ARG A 433 -23.43 -42.02 2.67
CA ARG A 433 -24.42 -41.45 3.59
C ARG A 433 -24.52 -39.94 3.43
N GLY A 434 -25.74 -39.43 3.57
CA GLY A 434 -25.99 -37.99 3.61
C GLY A 434 -27.31 -37.61 2.97
N SER A 435 -27.50 -36.32 2.82
CA SER A 435 -28.67 -35.74 2.17
C SER A 435 -28.26 -34.63 1.20
N TYR A 436 -29.03 -34.47 0.14
CA TYR A 436 -28.81 -33.50 -0.93
C TYR A 436 -30.17 -32.96 -1.40
N PHE A 437 -30.15 -31.97 -2.28
CA PHE A 437 -31.38 -31.47 -2.89
C PHE A 437 -31.35 -31.63 -4.40
N GLN A 438 -32.52 -31.72 -5.03
CA GLN A 438 -32.63 -31.68 -6.47
C GLN A 438 -33.85 -30.91 -6.96
N THR A 439 -33.81 -30.39 -8.17
CA THR A 439 -34.98 -29.78 -8.81
C THR A 439 -36.08 -30.81 -9.08
N GLY A 440 -37.33 -30.37 -9.23
CA GLY A 440 -38.40 -31.25 -9.72
C GLY A 440 -38.16 -31.72 -11.16
N ASP A 441 -38.77 -32.85 -11.55
CA ASP A 441 -38.56 -33.46 -12.88
C ASP A 441 -38.90 -32.51 -14.04
N ASP A 442 -39.97 -31.71 -13.88
CA ASP A 442 -40.45 -30.76 -14.88
C ASP A 442 -39.88 -29.33 -14.71
N ALA A 443 -38.86 -29.13 -13.85
CA ALA A 443 -38.29 -27.82 -13.60
C ALA A 443 -37.68 -27.21 -14.89
N PRO A 444 -38.01 -25.97 -15.28
CA PRO A 444 -37.53 -25.38 -16.53
C PRO A 444 -36.01 -25.38 -16.72
N LEU A 445 -35.25 -25.25 -15.63
CA LEU A 445 -33.79 -25.31 -15.62
C LEU A 445 -33.23 -26.66 -16.13
N ASN A 446 -33.99 -27.76 -16.00
CA ASN A 446 -33.57 -29.08 -16.50
C ASN A 446 -33.43 -29.08 -18.03
N PHE A 447 -34.22 -28.26 -18.72
CA PHE A 447 -34.24 -28.16 -20.18
C PHE A 447 -33.28 -27.08 -20.72
N ALA A 448 -32.69 -26.26 -19.85
CA ALA A 448 -31.84 -25.14 -20.25
C ALA A 448 -30.54 -25.62 -20.91
N GLN A 449 -30.28 -25.11 -22.11
CA GLN A 449 -29.11 -25.41 -22.93
C GLN A 449 -28.06 -24.30 -22.93
N PHE A 450 -28.43 -23.08 -22.56
CA PHE A 450 -27.50 -21.94 -22.40
C PHE A 450 -26.66 -21.62 -23.65
N GLU A 451 -27.23 -21.76 -24.85
CA GLU A 451 -26.54 -21.52 -26.13
C GLU A 451 -25.89 -20.12 -26.24
N HIS A 452 -26.47 -19.12 -25.57
CA HIS A 452 -26.01 -17.73 -25.60
C HIS A 452 -25.13 -17.35 -24.39
N GLY A 453 -24.72 -18.33 -23.59
CA GLY A 453 -23.94 -18.12 -22.38
C GLY A 453 -24.72 -18.36 -21.10
N TYR A 454 -24.00 -18.26 -19.98
CA TYR A 454 -24.54 -18.52 -18.65
C TYR A 454 -23.64 -17.94 -17.56
N THR A 455 -24.18 -17.80 -16.36
CA THR A 455 -23.41 -17.63 -15.12
C THR A 455 -23.97 -18.56 -14.05
N PHE A 456 -23.12 -19.40 -13.47
CA PHE A 456 -23.43 -20.19 -12.26
C PHE A 456 -22.59 -19.64 -11.12
N GLU A 457 -23.23 -19.29 -10.01
CA GLU A 457 -22.54 -18.74 -8.85
C GLU A 457 -23.05 -19.36 -7.55
N ALA A 458 -22.14 -19.60 -6.61
CA ALA A 458 -22.44 -20.23 -5.33
C ALA A 458 -21.45 -19.77 -4.24
N PHE A 459 -21.93 -19.67 -3.00
CA PHE A 459 -21.08 -19.54 -1.83
C PHE A 459 -20.81 -20.91 -1.21
N TYR A 460 -19.57 -21.18 -0.81
CA TYR A 460 -19.22 -22.44 -0.16
C TYR A 460 -18.19 -22.27 0.95
N TYR A 461 -18.16 -23.24 1.86
CA TYR A 461 -17.22 -23.32 2.98
C TYR A 461 -16.76 -24.76 3.16
N LEU A 462 -15.46 -24.96 3.32
CA LEU A 462 -14.87 -26.27 3.60
C LEU A 462 -14.31 -26.31 5.03
N PRO A 463 -14.83 -27.18 5.91
CA PRO A 463 -14.27 -27.34 7.24
C PRO A 463 -12.92 -28.06 7.18
N SER A 464 -12.04 -27.77 8.13
CA SER A 464 -10.78 -28.51 8.30
C SER A 464 -10.93 -30.01 8.59
N SER A 465 -12.15 -30.47 8.92
CA SER A 465 -12.49 -31.90 9.05
C SER A 465 -12.74 -32.60 7.71
N TRP A 466 -12.73 -31.89 6.58
CA TRP A 466 -12.87 -32.48 5.25
C TRP A 466 -11.65 -33.36 4.93
N SER A 467 -11.89 -34.53 4.34
CA SER A 467 -10.86 -35.51 3.98
C SER A 467 -11.02 -35.96 2.54
N SER A 468 -9.92 -36.01 1.78
CA SER A 468 -9.94 -36.45 0.39
C SER A 468 -10.50 -37.86 0.23
N THR A 469 -10.18 -38.77 1.15
CA THR A 469 -10.66 -40.15 1.14
C THR A 469 -12.18 -40.30 1.29
N GLN A 470 -12.85 -39.32 1.90
CA GLN A 470 -14.29 -39.39 2.20
C GLN A 470 -15.13 -38.36 1.44
N ASN A 471 -14.52 -37.27 0.97
CA ASN A 471 -15.27 -36.09 0.54
C ASN A 471 -14.84 -35.56 -0.84
N ALA A 472 -13.72 -36.04 -1.40
CA ALA A 472 -13.30 -35.65 -2.73
C ALA A 472 -14.28 -36.11 -3.80
N TRP A 473 -14.35 -35.35 -4.89
CA TRP A 473 -15.27 -35.53 -6.00
C TRP A 473 -16.75 -35.39 -5.59
N SER A 474 -17.02 -34.72 -4.47
CA SER A 474 -18.37 -34.24 -4.14
C SER A 474 -18.64 -32.91 -4.85
N SER A 475 -19.90 -32.66 -5.21
CA SER A 475 -20.32 -31.45 -5.91
C SER A 475 -21.06 -30.46 -5.04
N ILE A 476 -20.77 -29.19 -5.25
CA ILE A 476 -21.61 -28.08 -4.82
C ILE A 476 -22.90 -28.11 -5.64
N LEU A 477 -22.76 -28.17 -6.97
CA LEU A 477 -23.86 -28.23 -7.92
C LEU A 477 -23.54 -29.22 -9.04
N SER A 478 -24.49 -30.06 -9.43
CA SER A 478 -24.34 -30.98 -10.56
C SER A 478 -25.68 -31.21 -11.25
N ARG A 479 -25.68 -31.95 -12.36
CA ARG A 479 -26.93 -32.37 -13.02
C ARG A 479 -26.90 -33.86 -13.31
N TRP A 480 -28.03 -34.52 -13.07
CA TRP A 480 -28.23 -35.91 -13.44
C TRP A 480 -28.02 -36.17 -14.93
N GLY A 481 -27.54 -37.37 -15.23
CA GLY A 481 -27.29 -37.87 -16.56
C GLY A 481 -25.80 -37.94 -16.86
N THR A 482 -25.35 -39.07 -17.36
CA THR A 482 -23.92 -39.31 -17.63
C THR A 482 -23.51 -38.86 -19.03
N ALA A 483 -22.21 -38.62 -19.21
CA ALA A 483 -21.64 -38.30 -20.52
C ALA A 483 -21.93 -39.40 -21.56
N GLY A 484 -21.91 -40.67 -21.15
CA GLY A 484 -22.25 -41.82 -22.00
C GLY A 484 -23.71 -41.79 -22.47
N GLN A 485 -24.66 -41.48 -21.58
CA GLN A 485 -26.07 -41.31 -21.95
C GLN A 485 -26.28 -40.13 -22.91
N ALA A 486 -25.45 -39.09 -22.81
CA ALA A 486 -25.40 -37.95 -23.73
C ALA A 486 -24.61 -38.23 -25.01
N ASN A 487 -24.17 -39.47 -25.24
CA ASN A 487 -23.42 -39.92 -26.42
C ASN A 487 -22.13 -39.11 -26.65
N LYS A 488 -21.42 -38.78 -25.56
CA LYS A 488 -20.10 -38.14 -25.56
C LYS A 488 -19.03 -39.23 -25.66
N THR A 489 -18.01 -38.99 -26.50
CA THR A 489 -17.09 -40.05 -26.96
C THR A 489 -15.68 -39.52 -27.25
N GLY A 490 -15.30 -38.36 -26.72
CA GLY A 490 -13.94 -37.81 -26.85
C GLY A 490 -12.90 -38.61 -26.05
N SER A 491 -11.61 -38.37 -26.32
CA SER A 491 -10.52 -39.06 -25.61
C SER A 491 -10.40 -38.70 -24.14
N ASP A 492 -10.98 -37.57 -23.72
CA ASP A 492 -11.01 -37.07 -22.34
C ASP A 492 -12.32 -37.41 -21.62
N VAL A 493 -13.16 -38.28 -22.19
CA VAL A 493 -14.52 -38.55 -21.71
C VAL A 493 -14.57 -39.79 -20.86
N ASP A 494 -14.98 -39.62 -19.61
CA ASP A 494 -15.48 -40.70 -18.77
C ASP A 494 -16.98 -40.85 -19.02
N ALA A 495 -17.42 -42.02 -19.48
CA ALA A 495 -18.82 -42.26 -19.83
C ALA A 495 -19.76 -42.28 -18.61
N ASP A 496 -19.20 -42.49 -17.42
CA ASP A 496 -19.95 -42.65 -16.17
C ASP A 496 -20.03 -41.34 -15.36
N GLU A 497 -19.23 -40.33 -15.70
CA GLU A 497 -19.25 -39.03 -15.04
C GLU A 497 -20.47 -38.19 -15.47
N PRO A 498 -20.93 -37.23 -14.63
CA PRO A 498 -22.09 -36.43 -14.94
C PRO A 498 -21.81 -35.42 -16.07
N ILE A 499 -22.86 -35.04 -16.80
CA ILE A 499 -22.75 -34.10 -17.92
C ILE A 499 -22.37 -32.67 -17.50
N VAL A 500 -22.63 -32.30 -16.24
CA VAL A 500 -22.24 -31.01 -15.62
C VAL A 500 -21.97 -31.22 -14.14
N SER A 501 -20.83 -30.73 -13.65
CA SER A 501 -20.54 -30.65 -12.22
C SER A 501 -19.63 -29.49 -11.85
N LEU A 502 -19.96 -28.83 -10.74
CA LEU A 502 -19.07 -27.99 -9.94
C LEU A 502 -18.63 -28.78 -8.71
N SER A 503 -17.46 -29.38 -8.78
CA SER A 503 -16.95 -30.36 -7.80
C SER A 503 -15.67 -29.93 -7.14
N LEU A 504 -15.26 -30.64 -6.09
CA LEU A 504 -13.95 -30.49 -5.46
C LEU A 504 -13.11 -31.73 -5.73
N SER A 505 -11.87 -31.57 -6.19
CA SER A 505 -10.94 -32.69 -6.36
C SER A 505 -10.39 -33.24 -5.04
N ASP A 506 -9.52 -34.24 -5.11
CA ASP A 506 -8.76 -34.76 -3.97
C ASP A 506 -7.89 -33.68 -3.30
N ASP A 507 -7.41 -32.71 -4.08
CA ASP A 507 -6.63 -31.55 -3.63
C ASP A 507 -7.52 -30.34 -3.28
N ARG A 508 -8.84 -30.51 -3.17
CA ARG A 508 -9.83 -29.44 -2.88
C ARG A 508 -9.84 -28.32 -3.92
N GLU A 509 -9.37 -28.59 -5.14
CA GLU A 509 -9.50 -27.65 -6.25
C GLU A 509 -10.94 -27.67 -6.75
N LEU A 510 -11.54 -26.49 -6.95
CA LEU A 510 -12.81 -26.41 -7.66
C LEU A 510 -12.63 -26.91 -9.09
N GLN A 511 -13.58 -27.71 -9.56
CA GLN A 511 -13.63 -28.21 -10.92
C GLN A 511 -15.00 -27.94 -11.51
N TRP A 512 -15.06 -27.12 -12.56
CA TRP A 512 -16.25 -27.01 -13.41
C TRP A 512 -16.06 -27.90 -14.63
N ARG A 513 -16.63 -29.11 -14.59
CA ARG A 513 -16.59 -30.10 -15.66
C ARG A 513 -17.91 -30.08 -16.41
N VAL A 514 -17.85 -29.86 -17.73
CA VAL A 514 -19.04 -29.78 -18.59
C VAL A 514 -18.83 -30.40 -19.95
N TYR A 515 -19.95 -30.78 -20.57
CA TYR A 515 -19.99 -31.23 -21.96
C TYR A 515 -20.72 -30.21 -22.86
N PRO A 516 -19.98 -29.46 -23.70
CA PRO A 516 -20.55 -28.43 -24.56
C PRO A 516 -21.58 -28.98 -25.56
N LEU A 517 -22.50 -28.13 -26.02
CA LEU A 517 -23.40 -28.50 -27.12
C LEU A 517 -22.61 -28.79 -28.39
N HIS A 518 -23.13 -29.68 -29.21
CA HIS A 518 -22.57 -30.05 -30.51
C HIS A 518 -21.13 -30.59 -30.50
N GLN A 519 -20.57 -30.86 -29.32
CA GLN A 519 -19.23 -31.43 -29.16
C GLN A 519 -19.26 -32.84 -28.56
N LYS A 520 -18.21 -33.62 -28.83
CA LYS A 520 -18.07 -34.99 -28.31
C LYS A 520 -17.15 -35.10 -27.10
N GLY A 521 -16.20 -34.17 -26.92
CA GLY A 521 -15.31 -34.08 -25.76
C GLY A 521 -15.88 -33.18 -24.66
N GLY A 522 -15.25 -33.22 -23.48
CA GLY A 522 -15.57 -32.35 -22.35
C GLY A 522 -14.79 -31.03 -22.37
N SER A 523 -15.09 -30.16 -21.41
CA SER A 523 -14.31 -28.98 -21.08
C SER A 523 -14.24 -28.82 -19.57
N THR A 524 -13.10 -28.37 -19.04
CA THR A 524 -12.87 -28.29 -17.59
C THR A 524 -12.20 -26.98 -17.22
N ASN A 525 -12.84 -26.20 -16.35
CA ASN A 525 -12.17 -25.12 -15.61
C ASN A 525 -11.68 -25.66 -14.26
N TRP A 526 -10.45 -25.29 -13.90
CA TRP A 526 -9.84 -25.66 -12.63
C TRP A 526 -9.56 -24.43 -11.77
N GLY A 527 -10.01 -24.48 -10.52
CA GLY A 527 -9.63 -23.55 -9.48
C GLY A 527 -8.27 -23.89 -8.87
N HIS A 528 -7.90 -23.13 -7.85
CA HIS A 528 -6.80 -23.44 -6.95
C HIS A 528 -7.32 -24.27 -5.76
N GLU A 529 -6.41 -24.83 -4.97
CA GLU A 529 -6.74 -25.50 -3.70
C GLU A 529 -7.57 -24.59 -2.80
N SER A 530 -8.77 -25.04 -2.43
CA SER A 530 -9.65 -24.27 -1.54
C SER A 530 -9.12 -24.32 -0.10
N PRO A 531 -8.87 -23.16 0.54
CA PRO A 531 -8.48 -23.11 1.94
C PRO A 531 -9.59 -23.63 2.86
N PHE A 532 -9.18 -24.31 3.94
CA PHE A 532 -10.09 -24.68 5.01
C PHE A 532 -10.53 -23.48 5.84
N ASP A 533 -11.66 -23.68 6.50
CA ASP A 533 -12.23 -22.79 7.51
C ASP A 533 -12.44 -21.34 7.04
N ALA A 534 -12.72 -21.21 5.74
CA ALA A 534 -13.02 -19.95 5.07
C ALA A 534 -14.22 -20.12 4.13
N TRP A 535 -15.00 -19.04 4.03
CA TRP A 535 -16.08 -18.93 3.06
C TRP A 535 -15.53 -18.34 1.77
N TRP A 536 -16.03 -18.84 0.64
CA TRP A 536 -15.63 -18.41 -0.70
C TRP A 536 -16.86 -18.27 -1.60
N HIS A 537 -16.79 -17.33 -2.53
CA HIS A 537 -17.70 -17.22 -3.65
C HIS A 537 -17.06 -17.81 -4.91
N VAL A 538 -17.77 -18.63 -5.66
CA VAL A 538 -17.36 -19.07 -6.99
C VAL A 538 -18.39 -18.60 -8.01
N ALA A 539 -17.92 -18.04 -9.13
CA ALA A 539 -18.74 -17.73 -10.30
C ALA A 539 -18.11 -18.32 -11.57
N VAL A 540 -18.88 -19.10 -12.33
CA VAL A 540 -18.49 -19.66 -13.62
C VAL A 540 -19.29 -18.96 -14.71
N VAL A 541 -18.61 -18.17 -15.52
CA VAL A 541 -19.19 -17.29 -16.54
C VAL A 541 -18.86 -17.81 -17.93
N ASN A 542 -19.87 -18.08 -18.74
CA ASN A 542 -19.74 -18.40 -20.15
C ASN A 542 -20.41 -17.31 -21.00
N ASN A 543 -19.69 -16.78 -21.99
CA ASN A 543 -20.17 -15.70 -22.87
C ASN A 543 -20.79 -16.18 -24.19
N GLY A 544 -21.23 -17.43 -24.25
CA GLY A 544 -21.68 -18.12 -25.45
C GLY A 544 -20.54 -18.78 -26.25
N THR A 545 -19.29 -18.51 -25.88
CA THR A 545 -18.11 -19.06 -26.58
C THR A 545 -17.05 -19.62 -25.66
N ARG A 546 -16.72 -18.98 -24.55
CA ARG A 546 -15.67 -19.44 -23.62
C ARG A 546 -16.19 -19.38 -22.20
N THR A 547 -15.69 -20.28 -21.36
CA THR A 547 -16.03 -20.35 -19.94
C THR A 547 -14.83 -19.90 -19.11
N LYS A 548 -15.06 -18.96 -18.20
CA LYS A 548 -14.11 -18.53 -17.18
C LYS A 548 -14.67 -18.77 -15.79
N MET A 549 -13.84 -19.25 -14.88
CA MET A 549 -14.16 -19.36 -13.46
C MET A 549 -13.50 -18.21 -12.70
N PHE A 550 -14.23 -17.69 -11.72
CA PHE A 550 -13.80 -16.67 -10.78
C PHE A 550 -14.01 -17.21 -9.36
N VAL A 551 -13.04 -16.98 -8.48
CA VAL A 551 -13.19 -17.20 -7.03
C VAL A 551 -13.06 -15.83 -6.38
N ASP A 552 -14.06 -15.43 -5.60
CA ASP A 552 -14.11 -14.11 -4.96
C ASP A 552 -13.92 -12.96 -5.96
N GLY A 553 -14.54 -13.08 -7.14
CA GLY A 553 -14.43 -12.09 -8.22
C GLY A 553 -13.08 -12.09 -8.94
N CYS A 554 -12.08 -12.85 -8.47
CA CYS A 554 -10.78 -13.01 -9.11
C CYS A 554 -10.79 -14.14 -10.13
N GLU A 555 -10.36 -13.88 -11.36
CA GLU A 555 -10.26 -14.91 -12.40
C GLU A 555 -9.22 -15.98 -12.02
N VAL A 556 -9.57 -17.27 -12.13
CA VAL A 556 -8.63 -18.38 -11.87
C VAL A 556 -7.75 -18.69 -13.09
N ALA A 557 -6.52 -19.17 -12.86
CA ALA A 557 -5.53 -19.33 -13.92
C ALA A 557 -5.86 -20.45 -14.93
N ARG A 558 -6.49 -21.55 -14.50
CA ARG A 558 -6.70 -22.76 -15.33
C ARG A 558 -8.07 -22.76 -16.02
N ASN A 559 -8.36 -21.66 -16.72
CA ASN A 559 -9.53 -21.54 -17.61
C ASN A 559 -9.17 -22.03 -19.03
N PRO A 560 -9.96 -22.92 -19.65
CA PRO A 560 -9.68 -23.41 -21.00
C PRO A 560 -10.06 -22.35 -22.06
N ASP A 561 -9.23 -22.23 -23.09
CA ASP A 561 -9.53 -21.42 -24.28
C ASP A 561 -10.44 -22.15 -25.29
N GLN A 562 -10.85 -23.38 -24.98
CA GLN A 562 -11.75 -24.19 -25.80
C GLN A 562 -13.07 -23.45 -26.01
N TRP A 563 -13.56 -23.49 -27.25
CA TRP A 563 -14.90 -23.04 -27.57
C TRP A 563 -15.93 -23.95 -26.89
N THR A 564 -16.80 -23.39 -26.05
CA THR A 564 -17.83 -24.08 -25.28
C THR A 564 -19.18 -23.39 -25.51
N PRO A 565 -19.93 -23.78 -26.56
CA PRO A 565 -21.27 -23.25 -26.81
C PRO A 565 -22.28 -23.97 -25.91
N GLY A 566 -22.75 -23.31 -24.85
CA GLY A 566 -23.76 -23.85 -23.95
C GLY A 566 -23.44 -25.21 -23.31
N LEU A 567 -24.48 -25.87 -22.81
CA LEU A 567 -24.41 -27.13 -22.05
C LEU A 567 -25.34 -28.18 -22.66
N THR A 568 -24.80 -29.37 -22.96
CA THR A 568 -25.63 -30.51 -23.39
C THR A 568 -26.60 -30.91 -22.30
N THR A 569 -27.89 -31.09 -22.59
CA THR A 569 -28.88 -31.54 -21.60
C THR A 569 -29.50 -32.90 -21.95
N LEU A 570 -29.83 -33.66 -20.91
CA LEU A 570 -30.68 -34.86 -20.98
C LEU A 570 -32.06 -34.62 -20.36
N ASN A 571 -32.41 -33.35 -20.11
CA ASN A 571 -33.66 -32.91 -19.46
C ASN A 571 -33.87 -33.56 -18.09
N ARG A 572 -32.80 -33.67 -17.30
CA ARG A 572 -32.83 -34.28 -15.96
C ARG A 572 -32.59 -33.26 -14.85
N PRO A 573 -33.02 -33.57 -13.61
CA PRO A 573 -32.87 -32.68 -12.48
C PRO A 573 -31.43 -32.23 -12.19
N TRP A 574 -31.30 -30.99 -11.72
CA TRP A 574 -30.10 -30.46 -11.10
C TRP A 574 -30.04 -30.87 -9.63
N MET A 575 -28.84 -31.08 -9.10
CA MET A 575 -28.59 -31.44 -7.71
C MET A 575 -27.73 -30.40 -7.00
N LEU A 576 -28.10 -30.04 -5.77
CA LEU A 576 -27.30 -29.26 -4.84
C LEU A 576 -26.74 -30.19 -3.77
N GLY A 577 -25.42 -30.29 -3.69
CA GLY A 577 -24.71 -31.16 -2.74
C GLY A 577 -24.65 -32.64 -3.13
N GLY A 578 -25.23 -33.05 -4.26
CA GLY A 578 -25.20 -34.44 -4.75
C GLY A 578 -24.30 -34.58 -5.97
N TYR A 579 -23.64 -35.73 -6.13
CA TYR A 579 -22.86 -36.09 -7.31
C TYR A 579 -23.16 -37.53 -7.75
N GLU A 580 -23.47 -37.67 -9.03
CA GLU A 580 -23.74 -38.96 -9.68
C GLU A 580 -22.45 -39.55 -10.23
N TYR A 581 -22.34 -40.88 -10.18
CA TYR A 581 -21.48 -41.64 -11.08
C TYR A 581 -22.22 -42.92 -11.55
N ASN A 582 -22.17 -43.20 -12.85
CA ASN A 582 -22.81 -44.37 -13.48
C ASN A 582 -24.29 -44.56 -13.10
N GLY A 583 -25.11 -43.51 -13.22
CA GLY A 583 -26.55 -43.62 -12.97
C GLY A 583 -26.95 -43.68 -11.49
N THR A 584 -26.00 -43.53 -10.55
CA THR A 584 -26.27 -43.61 -9.10
C THR A 584 -25.58 -42.49 -8.34
N ILE A 585 -26.15 -42.06 -7.21
CA ILE A 585 -25.44 -41.13 -6.31
C ILE A 585 -24.19 -41.83 -5.81
N ASN A 586 -23.04 -41.21 -6.05
CA ASN A 586 -21.73 -41.72 -5.65
C ASN A 586 -21.12 -40.89 -4.51
N GLN A 587 -21.42 -39.59 -4.48
CA GLN A 587 -20.89 -38.66 -3.50
C GLN A 587 -21.93 -37.66 -3.03
N ILE A 588 -21.78 -37.23 -1.77
CA ILE A 588 -22.56 -36.15 -1.16
C ILE A 588 -21.59 -35.15 -0.54
N PHE A 589 -21.88 -33.87 -0.71
CA PHE A 589 -21.04 -32.77 -0.26
C PHE A 589 -20.81 -32.78 1.26
N TYR A 590 -19.61 -32.38 1.67
CA TYR A 590 -19.23 -32.19 3.06
C TYR A 590 -18.69 -30.78 3.23
N GLY A 591 -19.41 -29.95 3.98
CA GLY A 591 -19.16 -28.51 4.09
C GLY A 591 -20.45 -27.71 4.02
N SER A 592 -20.35 -26.39 3.94
CA SER A 592 -21.54 -25.53 3.86
C SER A 592 -21.70 -24.90 2.48
N ILE A 593 -22.95 -24.79 2.01
CA ILE A 593 -23.33 -24.09 0.78
C ILE A 593 -24.25 -22.93 1.16
N GLY A 594 -23.83 -21.71 0.83
CA GLY A 594 -24.62 -20.49 0.93
C GLY A 594 -25.35 -20.21 -0.39
N ASP A 595 -25.87 -18.99 -0.57
CA ASP A 595 -26.67 -18.57 -1.72
C ASP A 595 -26.15 -19.12 -3.07
N VAL A 596 -27.07 -19.57 -3.93
CA VAL A 596 -26.76 -20.10 -5.27
C VAL A 596 -27.64 -19.44 -6.30
N ARG A 597 -27.05 -18.92 -7.38
CA ARG A 597 -27.78 -18.29 -8.48
C ARG A 597 -27.31 -18.79 -9.85
N ILE A 598 -28.27 -18.92 -10.76
CA ILE A 598 -28.02 -19.33 -12.14
C ILE A 598 -28.68 -18.32 -13.06
N VAL A 599 -27.91 -17.79 -14.01
CA VAL A 599 -28.34 -16.77 -14.98
C VAL A 599 -28.06 -17.27 -16.40
N ASP A 600 -28.98 -17.05 -17.33
CA ASP A 600 -28.92 -17.49 -18.74
C ASP A 600 -28.04 -16.63 -19.66
N ARG A 601 -27.15 -15.85 -19.07
CA ARG A 601 -26.18 -14.98 -19.77
C ARG A 601 -24.90 -14.83 -18.96
N ALA A 602 -23.84 -14.40 -19.63
CA ALA A 602 -22.65 -13.93 -18.94
C ALA A 602 -22.98 -12.69 -18.09
N LEU A 603 -22.53 -12.72 -16.84
CA LEU A 603 -22.51 -11.57 -15.94
C LEU A 603 -21.13 -10.92 -15.95
N SER A 604 -21.09 -9.59 -15.79
CA SER A 604 -19.87 -8.92 -15.36
C SER A 604 -19.65 -9.12 -13.85
N ILE A 605 -18.42 -8.92 -13.38
CA ILE A 605 -18.07 -9.07 -11.95
C ILE A 605 -18.99 -8.23 -11.05
N ASP A 606 -19.32 -6.99 -11.46
CA ASP A 606 -20.22 -6.08 -10.72
C ASP A 606 -21.66 -6.60 -10.58
N GLU A 607 -22.04 -7.61 -11.38
CA GLU A 607 -23.36 -8.24 -11.32
C GLU A 607 -23.36 -9.51 -10.48
N PHE A 608 -22.21 -10.03 -10.02
CA PHE A 608 -22.12 -11.21 -9.13
C PHE A 608 -22.85 -10.95 -7.80
N LEU A 609 -23.24 -12.02 -7.09
CA LEU A 609 -23.89 -11.99 -5.77
C LEU A 609 -22.95 -11.52 -4.64
N LEU A 610 -21.95 -10.68 -4.95
CA LEU A 610 -21.05 -10.06 -3.99
C LEU A 610 -21.55 -8.64 -3.71
N GLN A 611 -21.97 -8.36 -2.47
CA GLN A 611 -22.46 -7.02 -2.08
C GLN A 611 -21.39 -5.92 -2.20
N SER A 612 -20.12 -6.29 -2.36
CA SER A 612 -19.00 -5.46 -2.83
C SER A 612 -17.90 -6.43 -3.31
N PRO A 613 -17.03 -6.08 -4.28
CA PRO A 613 -15.92 -6.94 -4.66
C PRO A 613 -15.03 -7.29 -3.44
N PRO A 614 -14.50 -8.53 -3.33
CA PRO A 614 -13.58 -8.92 -2.27
C PRO A 614 -12.26 -8.14 -2.33
N PHE A 615 -11.75 -7.80 -1.15
CA PHE A 615 -10.64 -6.89 -0.84
C PHE A 615 -9.32 -7.13 -1.60
N THR A 616 -8.68 -6.04 -2.03
CA THR A 616 -7.22 -5.89 -1.93
C THR A 616 -6.83 -5.62 -0.47
N GLY A 617 -6.44 -6.66 0.26
CA GLY A 617 -5.72 -6.56 1.54
C GLY A 617 -6.59 -6.46 2.80
N ALA A 618 -7.08 -7.59 3.29
CA ALA A 618 -7.41 -7.77 4.70
C ALA A 618 -6.71 -9.03 5.22
N ALA A 619 -5.81 -8.84 6.17
CA ALA A 619 -5.23 -9.91 6.95
C ALA A 619 -6.34 -10.59 7.77
N VAL A 620 -6.27 -11.93 7.82
CA VAL A 620 -6.98 -12.77 8.78
C VAL A 620 -6.68 -12.25 10.19
N THR A 621 -7.64 -11.55 10.79
CA THR A 621 -7.66 -11.28 12.24
C THR A 621 -8.72 -12.18 12.85
N GLY A 622 -8.31 -13.39 13.21
CA GLY A 622 -9.05 -14.21 14.15
C GLY A 622 -8.89 -13.65 15.55
N ALA A 623 -9.82 -12.79 15.98
CA ALA A 623 -10.11 -12.54 17.39
C ALA A 623 -11.53 -11.99 17.50
N GLY A 624 -12.44 -12.81 18.03
CA GLY A 624 -13.77 -12.36 18.45
C GLY A 624 -13.70 -11.37 19.62
N PRO A 625 -14.82 -10.71 19.95
CA PRO A 625 -14.86 -9.70 21.00
C PRO A 625 -14.71 -10.39 22.38
N VAL A 626 -13.62 -10.11 23.09
CA VAL A 626 -13.49 -10.50 24.50
C VAL A 626 -14.12 -9.40 25.36
N THR A 627 -15.18 -9.80 26.05
CA THR A 627 -15.98 -9.04 27.02
C THR A 627 -15.16 -8.59 28.25
N ARG A 628 -15.51 -7.42 28.78
CA ARG A 628 -15.10 -6.91 30.11
C ARG A 628 -15.71 -7.76 31.23
N GLU A 629 -14.87 -8.25 32.15
CA GLU A 629 -15.08 -8.66 33.57
C GLU A 629 -13.92 -9.63 33.90
N LEU A 630 -13.06 -9.52 34.92
CA LEU A 630 -13.21 -9.22 36.35
C LEU A 630 -11.88 -8.67 36.90
N ALA A 631 -11.97 -7.70 37.80
CA ALA A 631 -10.95 -7.42 38.81
C ALA A 631 -11.47 -7.98 40.14
N GLU A 632 -10.64 -8.75 40.87
CA GLU A 632 -10.54 -8.83 42.35
C GLU A 632 -9.83 -10.12 42.84
N GLY A 633 -9.04 -9.99 43.92
CA GLY A 633 -8.61 -11.08 44.84
C GLY A 633 -7.14 -11.49 44.72
N ARG A 634 -6.19 -10.89 45.45
CA ARG A 634 -5.72 -11.13 46.85
C ARG A 634 -4.99 -12.46 47.14
N GLU A 635 -3.77 -12.26 47.67
CA GLU A 635 -3.03 -12.99 48.72
C GLU A 635 -2.55 -14.45 48.51
N GLY A 636 -1.28 -14.70 48.87
CA GLY A 636 -0.76 -16.08 49.03
C GLY A 636 0.76 -16.26 49.03
N THR A 637 1.37 -15.98 50.18
CA THR A 637 2.78 -16.01 50.60
C THR A 637 3.49 -17.39 50.67
N LEU A 638 4.84 -17.34 50.71
CA LEU A 638 5.86 -18.24 51.33
C LEU A 638 6.48 -19.38 50.45
N VAL A 639 7.76 -19.29 50.02
CA VAL A 639 9.07 -19.52 50.75
C VAL A 639 9.36 -21.03 50.86
N ASP A 640 10.47 -21.60 50.37
CA ASP A 640 11.83 -21.40 50.93
C ASP A 640 12.99 -22.01 50.09
N GLN A 641 14.17 -21.38 50.25
CA GLN A 641 15.56 -21.91 50.36
C GLN A 641 16.12 -22.87 49.29
N ASP A 642 17.39 -22.83 48.85
CA ASP A 642 18.65 -22.27 49.37
C ASP A 642 19.63 -22.32 48.16
N THR A 643 20.50 -21.34 47.89
CA THR A 643 21.86 -21.34 48.44
C THR A 643 22.61 -20.08 48.00
N SER A 644 23.48 -19.66 48.92
CA SER A 644 24.16 -18.39 49.00
C SER A 644 25.60 -18.39 48.48
N ARG A 645 26.04 -17.19 48.06
CA ARG A 645 27.33 -16.51 48.38
C ARG A 645 28.59 -16.71 47.51
N LEU A 646 29.28 -15.55 47.41
CA LEU A 646 30.63 -15.21 46.92
C LEU A 646 30.65 -14.78 45.44
N SER A 647 31.11 -13.59 45.04
CA SER A 647 31.85 -12.52 45.71
C SER A 647 31.91 -11.28 44.81
N ALA A 648 31.84 -10.09 45.42
CA ALA A 648 32.27 -8.83 44.82
C ALA A 648 33.80 -8.71 44.88
N ASN A 649 34.46 -8.34 43.78
CA ASN A 649 35.23 -7.08 43.67
C ASN A 649 36.07 -7.01 42.38
N MET A 650 36.13 -5.78 41.88
CA MET A 650 36.67 -5.31 40.61
C MET A 650 38.17 -5.52 40.37
N ASN A 651 38.51 -5.36 39.08
CA ASN A 651 39.75 -4.88 38.46
C ASN A 651 40.88 -5.89 38.20
N LYS A 652 41.04 -6.23 36.91
CA LYS A 652 42.22 -5.83 36.10
C LYS A 652 42.04 -6.23 34.62
N CYS A 653 42.25 -5.26 33.72
CA CYS A 653 42.47 -5.49 32.30
C CYS A 653 43.60 -6.50 32.05
N ASN A 654 43.39 -7.48 31.15
CA ASN A 654 44.33 -7.79 30.07
C ASN A 654 43.74 -8.79 29.07
N ILE A 655 43.80 -8.42 27.80
CA ILE A 655 43.54 -9.27 26.64
C ILE A 655 44.73 -10.22 26.47
N GLN A 656 44.48 -11.53 26.34
CA GLN A 656 45.36 -12.43 25.60
C GLN A 656 44.56 -13.58 24.98
N SER A 657 44.65 -13.64 23.65
CA SER A 657 44.23 -14.74 22.79
C SER A 657 44.86 -16.07 23.21
N SER A 658 44.08 -17.16 23.20
CA SER A 658 44.64 -18.48 22.93
C SER A 658 43.67 -19.33 22.11
N SER A 659 44.01 -19.50 20.84
CA SER A 659 43.53 -20.56 19.97
C SER A 659 44.13 -21.90 20.42
N ARG A 660 43.31 -22.96 20.44
CA ARG A 660 43.76 -24.34 20.28
C ARG A 660 43.00 -24.97 19.12
N PRO A 661 43.68 -25.64 18.17
CA PRO A 661 43.04 -26.35 17.07
C PRO A 661 42.62 -27.75 17.52
N ILE A 662 41.52 -28.26 16.95
CA ILE A 662 41.17 -29.68 17.00
C ILE A 662 41.32 -30.21 15.57
N ASP A 663 42.23 -31.17 15.43
CA ASP A 663 42.46 -32.06 14.28
C ASP A 663 41.20 -32.84 13.90
N GLY A 664 41.05 -33.14 12.60
CA GLY A 664 40.17 -34.23 12.15
C GLY A 664 39.65 -34.09 10.72
N ASP A 665 40.50 -34.41 9.74
CA ASP A 665 40.23 -35.07 8.45
C ASP A 665 38.85 -34.91 7.77
N VAL A 666 38.79 -34.13 6.68
CA VAL A 666 38.21 -34.56 5.38
C VAL A 666 38.88 -33.78 4.22
N THR A 667 39.42 -34.48 3.23
CA THR A 667 39.91 -33.95 1.93
C THR A 667 39.01 -34.48 0.78
N PRO A 668 39.17 -34.07 -0.49
CA PRO A 668 38.91 -32.73 -1.03
C PRO A 668 38.04 -32.79 -2.33
N TRP A 669 37.41 -31.66 -2.70
CA TRP A 669 37.16 -31.36 -4.12
C TRP A 669 37.72 -29.97 -4.40
N GLU A 670 38.86 -29.97 -5.07
CA GLU A 670 39.56 -28.81 -5.60
C GLU A 670 38.80 -28.23 -6.79
N LEU A 671 38.68 -26.91 -6.82
CA LEU A 671 38.83 -26.10 -8.04
C LEU A 671 39.25 -24.68 -7.61
N GLU A 672 40.57 -24.48 -7.67
CA GLU A 672 41.28 -23.29 -8.16
C GLU A 672 40.86 -21.93 -7.58
N SER A 673 41.54 -21.46 -6.54
CA SER A 673 42.82 -20.71 -6.59
C SER A 673 42.65 -19.24 -7.00
N GLY A 674 42.76 -18.39 -5.99
CA GLY A 674 43.04 -16.98 -6.15
C GLY A 674 42.43 -16.18 -5.01
N LEU A 675 43.30 -15.60 -4.18
CA LEU A 675 43.05 -14.63 -3.09
C LEU A 675 42.94 -15.22 -1.68
N ASP A 676 44.06 -15.72 -1.12
CA ASP A 676 44.15 -16.08 0.31
C ASP A 676 45.51 -15.67 0.93
N ASP A 677 46.03 -14.50 0.56
CA ASP A 677 47.33 -13.97 1.06
C ASP A 677 47.22 -12.60 1.77
N GLU A 678 46.07 -12.22 2.36
CA GLU A 678 45.95 -10.95 3.12
C GLU A 678 45.03 -11.02 4.37
N LEU A 679 45.20 -12.03 5.23
CA LEU A 679 44.57 -12.04 6.55
C LEU A 679 45.56 -12.43 7.65
N ASP A 680 46.66 -11.69 7.78
CA ASP A 680 47.55 -11.76 8.94
C ASP A 680 48.11 -10.38 9.32
N GLU A 681 47.25 -9.55 9.90
CA GLU A 681 47.64 -8.56 10.90
C GLU A 681 46.54 -8.53 11.98
N TYR A 682 46.76 -9.26 13.08
CA TYR A 682 45.94 -9.10 14.29
C TYR A 682 46.15 -7.68 14.81
N GLN A 683 45.21 -6.79 14.50
CA GLN A 683 45.21 -5.42 15.02
C GLN A 683 45.07 -5.46 16.55
N ASP A 684 46.05 -4.92 17.26
CA ASP A 684 46.00 -4.78 18.71
C ASP A 684 45.00 -3.68 19.08
N TRP A 685 43.76 -4.06 19.35
CA TRP A 685 42.66 -3.16 19.72
C TRP A 685 42.90 -2.39 21.04
N THR A 686 44.03 -2.63 21.73
CA THR A 686 44.41 -1.89 22.94
C THR A 686 45.05 -0.52 22.65
N GLN A 687 45.38 -0.22 21.39
CA GLN A 687 45.98 1.05 20.97
C GLN A 687 45.27 1.65 19.76
N MET A 688 45.23 2.98 19.72
CA MET A 688 44.70 3.72 18.58
C MET A 688 45.74 3.83 17.46
N LEU A 689 45.30 3.63 16.22
CA LEU A 689 46.07 3.92 15.02
C LEU A 689 46.19 5.43 14.80
N ASP A 690 45.11 6.18 15.03
CA ASP A 690 45.03 7.63 14.84
C ASP A 690 44.52 8.32 16.11
N GLU A 691 45.47 8.72 16.96
CA GLU A 691 45.20 9.39 18.24
C GLU A 691 44.61 10.82 18.09
N SER A 692 44.43 11.33 16.87
CA SER A 692 43.66 12.57 16.65
C SER A 692 42.15 12.35 16.71
N LYS A 693 41.69 11.11 16.56
CA LYS A 693 40.27 10.73 16.53
C LYS A 693 39.72 10.42 17.92
N THR A 694 38.39 10.33 18.01
CA THR A 694 37.71 9.85 19.23
C THR A 694 37.56 8.32 19.17
N PRO A 695 38.09 7.56 20.15
CA PRO A 695 37.91 6.11 20.18
C PRO A 695 36.44 5.75 20.43
N LEU A 696 35.90 4.80 19.67
CA LEU A 696 34.48 4.45 19.65
C LEU A 696 34.27 2.93 19.76
N VAL A 697 33.29 2.54 20.56
CA VAL A 697 32.73 1.18 20.62
C VAL A 697 31.23 1.25 20.35
N ILE A 698 30.74 0.32 19.53
CA ILE A 698 29.33 0.23 19.14
C ILE A 698 28.71 -1.02 19.75
N VAL A 699 27.55 -0.88 20.40
CA VAL A 699 26.86 -2.00 21.07
C VAL A 699 25.46 -2.18 20.47
N ALA A 700 25.11 -3.39 20.01
CA ALA A 700 23.76 -3.72 19.57
C ALA A 700 23.07 -4.62 20.61
N CYS A 701 22.11 -4.07 21.33
CA CYS A 701 21.23 -4.83 22.23
C CYS A 701 20.05 -5.40 21.43
N GLY A 702 19.69 -6.66 21.66
CA GLY A 702 18.58 -7.25 20.91
C GLY A 702 18.26 -8.69 21.25
N SER A 703 17.15 -9.19 20.69
CA SER A 703 16.75 -10.58 20.89
C SER A 703 17.71 -11.56 20.20
N PHE A 704 18.11 -11.30 18.94
CA PHE A 704 18.93 -12.19 18.12
C PHE A 704 18.46 -13.65 18.13
N SER A 705 17.18 -13.86 17.83
CA SER A 705 16.54 -15.19 17.94
C SER A 705 15.93 -15.65 16.61
N PRO A 706 16.74 -16.09 15.63
CA PRO A 706 18.22 -16.11 15.61
C PRO A 706 18.84 -14.81 15.06
N PRO A 707 20.18 -14.60 15.18
CA PRO A 707 20.88 -13.55 14.42
C PRO A 707 20.82 -13.86 12.91
N THR A 708 20.71 -12.82 12.08
CA THR A 708 20.54 -12.89 10.62
C THR A 708 21.59 -12.03 9.91
N TYR A 709 21.81 -12.20 8.60
CA TYR A 709 22.74 -11.35 7.84
C TYR A 709 22.39 -9.85 7.90
N LEU A 710 21.13 -9.49 8.14
CA LEU A 710 20.76 -8.10 8.37
C LEU A 710 21.44 -7.52 9.63
N HIS A 711 21.50 -8.28 10.71
CA HIS A 711 22.16 -7.83 11.95
C HIS A 711 23.67 -7.61 11.74
N LEU A 712 24.34 -8.52 11.01
CA LEU A 712 25.75 -8.32 10.65
C LEU A 712 25.91 -7.08 9.75
N ARG A 713 25.03 -6.91 8.77
CA ARG A 713 25.10 -5.77 7.84
C ARG A 713 24.88 -4.44 8.54
N MET A 714 24.08 -4.37 9.60
CA MET A 714 23.89 -3.15 10.40
C MET A 714 25.22 -2.65 10.99
N PHE A 715 26.07 -3.55 11.49
CA PHE A 715 27.38 -3.19 12.02
C PHE A 715 28.30 -2.65 10.93
N GLU A 716 28.36 -3.30 9.78
CA GLU A 716 29.19 -2.83 8.66
C GLU A 716 28.72 -1.47 8.13
N MET A 717 27.41 -1.24 8.02
CA MET A 717 26.89 0.08 7.60
C MET A 717 27.23 1.18 8.63
N ALA A 718 27.18 0.88 9.92
CA ALA A 718 27.60 1.84 10.94
C ALA A 718 29.11 2.11 10.89
N LYS A 719 29.92 1.09 10.61
CA LYS A 719 31.38 1.21 10.42
C LYS A 719 31.72 2.07 9.19
N ASP A 720 31.02 1.88 8.08
CA ASP A 720 31.17 2.69 6.88
C ASP A 720 30.90 4.17 7.20
N GLN A 721 29.81 4.46 7.92
CA GLN A 721 29.45 5.82 8.35
C GLN A 721 30.50 6.45 9.28
N VAL A 722 31.05 5.67 10.21
CA VAL A 722 32.12 6.11 11.11
C VAL A 722 33.37 6.49 10.31
N THR A 723 33.73 5.64 9.35
CA THR A 723 34.92 5.81 8.51
C THR A 723 34.78 7.07 7.65
N GLU A 724 33.63 7.25 6.99
CA GLU A 724 33.34 8.42 6.15
C GLU A 724 33.34 9.72 6.95
N ALA A 725 32.80 9.72 8.16
CA ALA A 725 32.75 10.92 9.00
C ALA A 725 34.15 11.37 9.48
N GLY A 726 35.15 10.47 9.50
CA GLY A 726 36.54 10.76 9.86
C GLY A 726 36.76 11.21 11.32
N LYS A 727 35.69 11.31 12.13
CA LYS A 727 35.72 11.83 13.50
C LYS A 727 36.11 10.79 14.55
N TYR A 728 35.75 9.53 14.31
CA TYR A 728 35.92 8.45 15.26
C TYR A 728 36.89 7.40 14.71
N GLU A 729 37.57 6.72 15.64
CA GLU A 729 38.26 5.46 15.35
C GLU A 729 37.46 4.33 16.01
N LEU A 730 36.92 3.42 15.20
CA LEU A 730 36.10 2.32 15.68
C LEU A 730 37.01 1.20 16.18
N LEU A 731 36.94 0.91 17.48
CA LEU A 731 37.79 -0.10 18.13
C LEU A 731 37.13 -1.47 18.22
N ALA A 732 35.81 -1.52 18.44
CA ALA A 732 35.08 -2.79 18.52
C ALA A 732 33.57 -2.62 18.33
N GLY A 733 32.90 -3.71 17.96
CA GLY A 733 31.45 -3.85 18.00
C GLY A 733 31.03 -5.02 18.87
N TYR A 734 29.95 -4.88 19.63
CA TYR A 734 29.44 -5.93 20.52
C TYR A 734 27.98 -6.25 20.25
N TYR A 735 27.68 -7.54 20.08
CA TYR A 735 26.34 -8.07 20.29
C TYR A 735 26.10 -8.24 21.79
N SER A 736 24.96 -7.75 22.28
CA SER A 736 24.47 -8.02 23.64
C SER A 736 23.09 -8.67 23.56
N PRO A 737 23.00 -10.02 23.61
CA PRO A 737 21.73 -10.71 23.58
C PRO A 737 20.92 -10.50 24.88
N VAL A 738 19.64 -10.17 24.72
CA VAL A 738 18.74 -9.87 25.84
C VAL A 738 18.61 -11.02 26.84
N SER A 739 18.30 -10.74 28.11
CA SER A 739 17.93 -11.75 29.11
C SER A 739 16.66 -12.54 28.73
N ASP A 740 16.59 -13.81 29.14
CA ASP A 740 15.38 -14.64 28.98
C ASP A 740 14.18 -14.09 29.76
N GLN A 741 14.43 -13.24 30.76
CA GLN A 741 13.38 -12.55 31.51
C GLN A 741 12.66 -11.47 30.71
N TYR A 742 13.08 -11.19 29.47
CA TYR A 742 12.34 -10.35 28.54
C TYR A 742 10.98 -10.96 28.14
N LYS A 743 10.80 -12.28 28.31
CA LYS A 743 9.52 -13.01 28.11
C LYS A 743 8.84 -12.77 26.76
N LYS A 744 9.60 -12.44 25.72
CA LYS A 744 9.10 -12.30 24.36
C LYS A 744 8.69 -13.65 23.78
N GLU A 745 7.53 -13.69 23.14
CA GLU A 745 7.02 -14.90 22.49
C GLU A 745 7.99 -15.42 21.43
N GLY A 746 8.32 -16.72 21.49
CA GLY A 746 9.24 -17.37 20.55
C GLY A 746 10.73 -17.05 20.76
N LEU A 747 11.10 -16.48 21.91
CA LEU A 747 12.50 -16.25 22.29
C LEU A 747 13.18 -17.57 22.68
N ALA A 748 14.25 -17.95 21.98
CA ALA A 748 15.09 -19.08 22.39
C ALA A 748 15.85 -18.74 23.68
N LYS A 749 16.31 -19.75 24.44
CA LYS A 749 17.12 -19.54 25.65
C LYS A 749 18.37 -18.70 25.35
N GLY A 750 18.76 -17.86 26.31
CA GLY A 750 19.86 -16.90 26.17
C GLY A 750 21.17 -17.57 25.79
N THR A 751 21.44 -18.74 26.37
CA THR A 751 22.62 -19.56 26.05
C THR A 751 22.69 -19.94 24.56
N HIS A 752 21.58 -20.31 23.93
CA HIS A 752 21.55 -20.60 22.49
C HIS A 752 21.77 -19.35 21.66
N ARG A 753 21.17 -18.22 22.06
CA ARG A 753 21.25 -16.96 21.32
C ARG A 753 22.66 -16.38 21.36
N VAL A 754 23.31 -16.39 22.53
CA VAL A 754 24.73 -16.05 22.69
C VAL A 754 25.58 -16.93 21.78
N ARG A 755 25.38 -18.25 21.82
CA ARG A 755 26.17 -19.17 20.99
C ARG A 755 25.95 -18.95 19.48
N MET A 756 24.73 -18.69 19.05
CA MET A 756 24.45 -18.36 17.64
C MET A 756 25.10 -17.02 17.22
N CYS A 757 25.14 -16.02 18.10
CA CYS A 757 25.86 -14.77 17.81
C CYS A 757 27.37 -15.01 17.69
N GLU A 758 27.96 -15.83 18.56
CA GLU A 758 29.39 -16.20 18.49
C GLU A 758 29.69 -16.88 17.16
N LEU A 759 28.89 -17.89 16.80
CA LEU A 759 29.02 -18.63 15.53
C LEU A 759 28.83 -17.74 14.30
N ALA A 760 28.00 -16.69 14.43
CA ALA A 760 27.77 -15.74 13.35
C ALA A 760 29.02 -14.91 13.06
N VAL A 761 29.76 -14.48 14.09
CA VAL A 761 30.93 -13.57 13.94
C VAL A 761 32.27 -14.29 13.86
N GLN A 762 32.41 -15.48 14.46
CA GLN A 762 33.68 -16.20 14.65
C GLN A 762 34.52 -16.38 13.37
N ARG A 763 33.88 -16.50 12.20
CA ARG A 763 34.56 -16.67 10.90
C ARG A 763 34.25 -15.57 9.89
N SER A 764 33.41 -14.61 10.25
CA SER A 764 32.90 -13.60 9.30
C SER A 764 33.32 -12.18 9.67
N SER A 765 33.88 -11.96 10.86
CA SER A 765 34.30 -10.66 11.35
C SER A 765 35.58 -10.77 12.17
N ASN A 766 36.42 -9.74 12.06
CA ASN A 766 37.63 -9.55 12.86
C ASN A 766 37.46 -8.50 13.97
N TRP A 767 36.32 -7.80 14.06
CA TRP A 767 36.12 -6.66 14.96
C TRP A 767 34.82 -6.73 15.79
N LEU A 768 33.98 -7.75 15.55
CA LEU A 768 32.74 -7.98 16.29
C LEU A 768 32.92 -9.07 17.35
N MET A 769 32.46 -8.78 18.57
CA MET A 769 32.39 -9.73 19.67
C MET A 769 30.96 -9.91 20.19
N VAL A 770 30.79 -10.87 21.10
CA VAL A 770 29.54 -11.12 21.81
C VAL A 770 29.80 -10.97 23.30
N ASP A 771 28.98 -10.18 23.97
CA ASP A 771 28.96 -10.07 25.41
C ASP A 771 27.70 -10.76 25.98
N ALA A 772 27.91 -11.72 26.87
CA ALA A 772 26.84 -12.52 27.45
C ALA A 772 26.25 -11.92 28.74
N TRP A 773 26.80 -10.83 29.27
CA TRP A 773 26.46 -10.30 30.59
C TRP A 773 24.96 -10.05 30.73
N GLU A 774 24.33 -9.38 29.75
CA GLU A 774 22.88 -9.09 29.77
C GLU A 774 22.06 -10.39 29.84
N SER A 775 22.43 -11.39 29.04
CA SER A 775 21.73 -12.67 28.97
C SER A 775 21.82 -13.50 30.26
N LEU A 776 22.89 -13.28 31.04
CA LEU A 776 23.19 -14.02 32.28
C LEU A 776 22.52 -13.39 33.51
N GLN A 777 21.90 -12.21 33.38
CA GLN A 777 21.21 -11.58 34.50
C GLN A 777 19.93 -12.32 34.86
N GLY A 778 19.72 -12.56 36.17
CA GLY A 778 18.52 -13.21 36.71
C GLY A 778 17.24 -12.37 36.60
N THR A 779 17.34 -11.12 36.15
CA THR A 779 16.22 -10.21 35.89
C THR A 779 16.44 -9.49 34.56
N TYR A 780 15.35 -9.02 33.94
CA TYR A 780 15.44 -8.20 32.73
C TYR A 780 16.22 -6.91 33.01
N GLN A 781 17.15 -6.56 32.12
CA GLN A 781 17.92 -5.33 32.20
C GLN A 781 17.42 -4.33 31.16
N ARG A 782 17.30 -3.08 31.58
CA ARG A 782 17.01 -1.95 30.69
C ARG A 782 18.26 -1.63 29.88
N THR A 783 18.11 -1.26 28.61
CA THR A 783 19.27 -0.96 27.73
C THR A 783 20.21 0.11 28.31
N ALA A 784 19.68 1.10 29.04
CA ALA A 784 20.49 2.09 29.76
C ALA A 784 21.51 1.43 30.72
N VAL A 785 21.08 0.42 31.48
CA VAL A 785 21.93 -0.32 32.44
C VAL A 785 22.98 -1.15 31.70
N VAL A 786 22.61 -1.74 30.55
CA VAL A 786 23.56 -2.49 29.71
C VAL A 786 24.65 -1.57 29.18
N LEU A 787 24.32 -0.35 28.72
CA LEU A 787 25.31 0.63 28.27
C LEU A 787 26.18 1.15 29.42
N ASP A 788 25.63 1.33 30.63
CA ASP A 788 26.42 1.65 31.84
C ASP A 788 27.42 0.54 32.16
N HIS A 789 27.02 -0.74 32.02
CA HIS A 789 27.92 -1.87 32.23
C HIS A 789 29.10 -1.84 31.24
N PHE A 790 28.85 -1.68 29.93
CA PHE A 790 29.92 -1.54 28.95
C PHE A 790 30.83 -0.35 29.26
N ASP A 791 30.27 0.79 29.66
CA ASP A 791 31.04 1.98 30.03
C ASP A 791 31.90 1.76 31.26
N GLN A 792 31.40 1.01 32.24
CA GLN A 792 32.17 0.65 33.43
C GLN A 792 33.30 -0.33 33.11
N GLU A 793 33.02 -1.40 32.35
CA GLU A 793 34.03 -2.42 32.03
C GLU A 793 35.13 -1.87 31.11
N ILE A 794 34.75 -1.05 30.13
CA ILE A 794 35.69 -0.48 29.14
C ILE A 794 36.42 0.74 29.71
N ASN A 795 35.71 1.67 30.35
CA ASN A 795 36.29 2.95 30.79
C ASN A 795 36.63 3.01 32.29
N GLY A 796 36.27 2.02 33.09
CA GLY A 796 36.51 2.01 34.55
C GLY A 796 38.00 2.07 34.92
N GLN A 797 38.89 1.62 34.02
CA GLN A 797 40.34 1.69 34.17
C GLN A 797 40.99 2.77 33.30
N GLY A 798 40.21 3.68 32.69
CA GLY A 798 40.69 4.83 31.92
C GLY A 798 40.38 4.82 30.42
N GLY A 799 39.96 3.68 29.86
CA GLY A 799 39.67 3.52 28.43
C GLY A 799 40.86 2.96 27.63
N VAL A 800 41.08 3.48 26.41
CA VAL A 800 42.19 3.04 25.55
C VAL A 800 43.50 3.72 25.96
N ARG A 801 44.61 2.98 25.90
CA ARG A 801 45.94 3.52 26.21
C ARG A 801 46.56 4.17 24.97
N LEU A 802 47.06 5.40 25.12
CA LEU A 802 47.76 6.14 24.07
C LEU A 802 49.27 5.83 24.08
N ARG A 803 49.96 6.18 23.00
CA ARG A 803 51.40 5.98 22.78
C ARG A 803 52.26 6.67 23.83
N ASP A 804 51.79 7.79 24.39
CA ASP A 804 52.46 8.51 25.48
C ASP A 804 52.27 7.87 26.87
N GLY A 805 51.48 6.79 26.95
CA GLY A 805 51.18 6.06 28.17
C GLY A 805 49.97 6.60 28.95
N SER A 806 49.35 7.69 28.52
CA SER A 806 48.09 8.20 29.07
C SER A 806 46.88 7.39 28.58
N TYR A 807 45.72 7.58 29.21
CA TYR A 807 44.48 6.89 28.86
C TYR A 807 43.43 7.86 28.33
N ARG A 808 42.68 7.42 27.31
CA ARG A 808 41.56 8.16 26.74
C ARG A 808 40.28 7.35 26.87
N ARG A 809 39.24 8.01 27.40
CA ARG A 809 37.90 7.43 27.50
C ARG A 809 37.35 7.09 26.12
N ILE A 810 36.87 5.87 25.97
CA ILE A 810 36.20 5.34 24.78
C ILE A 810 34.73 5.78 24.78
N LYS A 811 34.26 6.36 23.67
CA LYS A 811 32.83 6.67 23.48
C LYS A 811 32.08 5.39 23.20
N ILE A 812 30.96 5.17 23.89
CA ILE A 812 30.06 4.03 23.63
C ILE A 812 28.79 4.57 22.99
N MET A 813 28.34 3.90 21.93
CA MET A 813 27.10 4.24 21.22
C MET A 813 26.26 2.99 20.97
N LEU A 814 24.94 3.13 21.09
CA LEU A 814 23.97 2.08 20.78
C LEU A 814 23.81 1.94 19.26
N LEU A 815 23.78 0.73 18.72
CA LEU A 815 23.36 0.45 17.35
C LEU A 815 21.97 -0.14 17.33
N ALA A 816 21.07 0.50 16.58
CA ALA A 816 19.66 0.18 16.53
C ALA A 816 19.14 0.16 15.08
N GLY A 817 18.15 -0.67 14.82
CA GLY A 817 17.32 -0.53 13.62
C GLY A 817 16.27 0.56 13.82
N GLY A 818 15.73 1.09 12.72
CA GLY A 818 14.66 2.11 12.75
C GLY A 818 13.43 1.69 13.57
N ASP A 819 13.13 0.39 13.64
CA ASP A 819 12.03 -0.17 14.45
C ASP A 819 12.26 -0.02 15.96
N LEU A 820 13.49 -0.17 16.45
CA LEU A 820 13.81 0.06 17.86
C LEU A 820 13.66 1.55 18.21
N ILE A 821 14.05 2.45 17.31
CA ILE A 821 13.91 3.89 17.51
C ILE A 821 12.44 4.31 17.52
N GLN A 822 11.61 3.80 16.62
CA GLN A 822 10.17 4.03 16.66
C GLN A 822 9.55 3.57 17.98
N SER A 823 10.00 2.43 18.53
CA SER A 823 9.52 1.95 19.84
C SER A 823 9.84 2.91 20.99
N MET A 824 10.87 3.76 20.86
CA MET A 824 11.20 4.78 21.88
C MET A 824 10.12 5.86 22.02
N GLY A 825 9.22 5.98 21.04
CA GLY A 825 8.07 6.89 21.08
C GLY A 825 6.77 6.22 21.53
N GLU A 826 6.76 4.90 21.75
CA GLU A 826 5.59 4.19 22.23
C GLU A 826 5.37 4.43 23.73
N PRO A 827 4.21 4.98 24.15
CA PRO A 827 3.97 5.29 25.56
C PRO A 827 4.07 4.04 26.45
N GLY A 828 4.90 4.13 27.49
CA GLY A 828 5.06 3.06 28.49
C GLY A 828 6.05 1.96 28.12
N VAL A 829 6.72 2.04 26.96
CA VAL A 829 7.75 1.07 26.53
C VAL A 829 9.14 1.46 27.05
N TRP A 830 9.47 2.75 27.02
CA TRP A 830 10.74 3.30 27.52
C TRP A 830 10.50 4.35 28.60
N ALA A 831 11.31 4.34 29.66
CA ALA A 831 11.32 5.41 30.64
C ALA A 831 12.02 6.64 30.06
N ASN A 832 11.44 7.83 30.21
CA ASN A 832 12.03 9.07 29.71
C ASN A 832 13.45 9.32 30.26
N ASP A 833 13.69 8.98 31.53
CA ASP A 833 15.02 9.09 32.14
C ASP A 833 16.04 8.18 31.45
N ASP A 834 15.63 6.98 31.03
CA ASP A 834 16.49 6.08 30.26
C ASP A 834 16.75 6.61 28.87
N LEU A 835 15.77 7.22 28.21
CA LEU A 835 15.97 7.84 26.90
C LEU A 835 16.91 9.03 26.99
N HIS A 836 16.77 9.90 28.00
CA HIS A 836 17.72 10.97 28.26
C HIS A 836 19.13 10.44 28.50
N HIS A 837 19.27 9.36 29.26
CA HIS A 837 20.56 8.73 29.56
C HIS A 837 21.18 8.11 28.31
N ILE A 838 20.43 7.27 27.59
CA ILE A 838 20.89 6.60 26.38
C ILE A 838 21.28 7.62 25.30
N LEU A 839 20.35 8.51 24.94
CA LEU A 839 20.53 9.43 23.81
C LEU A 839 21.46 10.59 24.16
N GLY A 840 21.42 11.07 25.41
CA GLY A 840 22.26 12.18 25.85
C GLY A 840 23.69 11.78 26.19
N ARG A 841 23.90 10.69 26.93
CA ARG A 841 25.24 10.27 27.39
C ARG A 841 25.97 9.42 26.36
N TYR A 842 25.30 8.41 25.82
CA TYR A 842 25.92 7.45 24.90
C TYR A 842 25.73 7.89 23.45
N GLY A 843 24.49 8.05 23.01
CA GLY A 843 24.15 8.32 21.61
C GLY A 843 23.87 7.03 20.85
N CYS A 844 23.40 7.17 19.62
CA CYS A 844 22.89 6.04 18.86
C CYS A 844 23.18 6.13 17.36
N PHE A 845 23.62 5.02 16.78
CA PHE A 845 23.56 4.77 15.34
C PHE A 845 22.23 4.12 15.00
N ILE A 846 21.51 4.72 14.05
CA ILE A 846 20.17 4.29 13.67
C ILE A 846 20.21 3.87 12.20
N VAL A 847 20.12 2.57 11.95
CA VAL A 847 20.04 2.05 10.58
C VAL A 847 18.59 2.17 10.09
N GLU A 848 18.38 2.97 9.05
CA GLU A 848 17.07 3.10 8.39
C GLU A 848 16.63 1.75 7.82
N ARG A 849 15.35 1.40 8.03
CA ARG A 849 14.73 0.19 7.50
C ARG A 849 13.54 0.56 6.62
N THR A 850 13.20 -0.33 5.69
CA THR A 850 12.05 -0.16 4.79
C THR A 850 10.77 0.08 5.59
N GLY A 851 10.12 1.23 5.39
CA GLY A 851 8.90 1.62 6.10
C GLY A 851 9.10 2.39 7.42
N ALA A 852 10.34 2.69 7.82
CA ALA A 852 10.63 3.53 8.98
C ALA A 852 11.26 4.87 8.58
N ASP A 853 10.47 5.94 8.63
CA ASP A 853 10.97 7.30 8.47
C ASP A 853 11.62 7.79 9.77
N VAL A 854 12.91 7.47 9.93
CA VAL A 854 13.70 7.81 11.11
C VAL A 854 13.79 9.32 11.28
N TRP A 855 13.99 10.09 10.21
CA TRP A 855 14.16 11.54 10.30
C TRP A 855 12.87 12.25 10.71
N SER A 856 11.72 11.85 10.16
CA SER A 856 10.43 12.40 10.61
C SER A 856 10.11 12.02 12.05
N PHE A 857 10.49 10.82 12.49
CA PHE A 857 10.37 10.42 13.91
C PHE A 857 11.29 11.22 14.83
N LEU A 858 12.55 11.45 14.43
CA LEU A 858 13.52 12.27 15.17
C LEU A 858 13.05 13.73 15.30
N LEU A 859 12.33 14.25 14.30
CA LEU A 859 11.79 15.62 14.29
C LEU A 859 10.53 15.78 15.13
N SER A 860 9.70 14.73 15.20
CA SER A 860 8.40 14.77 15.91
C SER A 860 8.49 14.44 17.41
N HIS A 861 9.62 13.91 17.89
CA HIS A 861 9.79 13.52 19.28
C HIS A 861 10.78 14.42 20.04
N ASP A 862 10.28 15.17 21.03
CA ASP A 862 11.05 16.17 21.79
C ASP A 862 12.39 15.67 22.34
N LEU A 863 12.41 14.49 22.97
CA LEU A 863 13.63 13.89 23.52
C LEU A 863 14.67 13.51 22.46
N LEU A 864 14.23 12.92 21.35
CA LEU A 864 15.14 12.55 20.26
C LEU A 864 15.65 13.78 19.53
N TRP A 865 14.79 14.80 19.34
CA TRP A 865 15.22 16.09 18.79
C TRP A 865 16.22 16.80 19.72
N LEU A 866 15.97 16.82 21.03
CA LEU A 866 16.87 17.41 22.01
C LEU A 866 18.28 16.83 21.92
N HIS A 867 18.38 15.50 21.78
CA HIS A 867 19.66 14.79 21.71
C HIS A 867 20.16 14.51 20.29
N ARG A 868 19.51 15.05 19.24
CA ARG A 868 19.78 14.73 17.82
C ARG A 868 21.24 14.83 17.39
N LYS A 869 22.04 15.71 18.01
CA LYS A 869 23.47 15.85 17.71
C LYS A 869 24.30 14.62 18.09
N ASN A 870 23.75 13.75 18.93
CA ASN A 870 24.34 12.50 19.38
C ASN A 870 23.67 11.27 18.71
N LEU A 871 22.84 11.51 17.70
CA LEU A 871 22.16 10.48 16.90
C LEU A 871 22.73 10.53 15.48
N ILE A 872 23.13 9.37 14.97
CA ILE A 872 23.72 9.21 13.65
C ILE A 872 22.82 8.27 12.86
N VAL A 873 22.07 8.83 11.93
CA VAL A 873 21.22 8.02 11.05
C VAL A 873 22.08 7.46 9.91
N VAL A 874 22.04 6.15 9.73
CA VAL A 874 22.78 5.39 8.74
C VAL A 874 21.80 4.92 7.68
N LYS A 875 21.95 5.43 6.46
CA LYS A 875 21.06 5.09 5.35
C LYS A 875 21.40 3.70 4.80
N GLN A 876 20.38 2.85 4.68
CA GLN A 876 20.53 1.57 4.00
C GLN A 876 20.54 1.79 2.47
N THR A 877 21.70 1.67 1.84
CA THR A 877 21.85 1.82 0.38
C THR A 877 21.43 0.57 -0.40
N ILE A 878 21.60 -0.62 0.21
CA ILE A 878 21.16 -1.91 -0.33
C ILE A 878 20.14 -2.53 0.63
N TYR A 879 18.91 -2.67 0.16
CA TYR A 879 17.79 -3.15 0.98
C TYR A 879 17.90 -4.65 1.27
N ASN A 880 17.85 -4.97 2.55
CA ASN A 880 17.80 -6.32 3.08
C ASN A 880 16.84 -6.33 4.27
N ASP A 881 15.70 -7.01 4.15
CA ASP A 881 14.66 -7.08 5.21
C ASP A 881 14.46 -8.52 5.74
N ILE A 882 15.58 -9.20 6.03
CA ILE A 882 15.57 -10.52 6.66
C ILE A 882 15.37 -10.39 8.17
N SER A 883 14.13 -10.57 8.62
CA SER A 883 13.77 -10.56 10.05
C SER A 883 13.81 -11.95 10.69
N SER A 884 14.24 -12.03 11.96
CA SER A 884 14.26 -13.29 12.71
C SER A 884 12.88 -13.95 12.82
N SER A 885 11.79 -13.15 12.80
CA SER A 885 10.42 -13.67 12.82
C SER A 885 10.06 -14.46 11.55
N LYS A 886 10.45 -13.94 10.36
CA LYS A 886 10.30 -14.67 9.09
C LYS A 886 11.13 -15.95 9.07
N VAL A 887 12.35 -15.89 9.61
CA VAL A 887 13.25 -17.05 9.72
C VAL A 887 12.64 -18.15 10.61
N ARG A 888 12.14 -17.81 11.81
CA ARG A 888 11.45 -18.80 12.68
C ARG A 888 10.21 -19.39 12.00
N LEU A 889 9.46 -18.58 11.25
CA LEU A 889 8.31 -19.06 10.48
C LEU A 889 8.73 -20.09 9.41
N PHE A 890 9.84 -19.86 8.72
CA PHE A 890 10.35 -20.77 7.70
C PHE A 890 10.81 -22.09 8.32
N VAL A 891 11.52 -22.04 9.45
CA VAL A 891 11.91 -23.25 10.18
C VAL A 891 10.70 -24.09 10.60
N ARG A 892 9.67 -23.47 11.19
CA ARG A 892 8.42 -24.18 11.58
C ARG A 892 7.67 -24.82 10.41
N ARG A 893 7.82 -24.26 9.21
CA ARG A 893 7.16 -24.73 7.99
C ARG A 893 8.04 -25.67 7.16
N GLY A 894 9.23 -26.03 7.63
CA GLY A 894 10.16 -26.88 6.90
C GLY A 894 10.75 -26.22 5.65
N TYR A 895 10.68 -24.90 5.52
CA TYR A 895 11.30 -24.16 4.42
C TYR A 895 12.79 -23.90 4.68
N SER A 896 13.56 -23.78 3.59
CA SER A 896 14.99 -23.46 3.68
C SER A 896 15.22 -22.06 4.23
N ILE A 897 16.20 -21.95 5.12
CA ILE A 897 16.73 -20.67 5.64
C ILE A 897 18.16 -20.40 5.16
N ARG A 898 18.63 -21.17 4.15
CA ARG A 898 19.97 -21.01 3.57
C ARG A 898 20.12 -19.63 2.94
N TYR A 899 21.31 -19.04 3.10
CA TYR A 899 21.64 -17.68 2.64
C TYR A 899 20.89 -16.55 3.36
N LEU A 900 20.04 -16.85 4.35
CA LEU A 900 19.42 -15.84 5.21
C LEU A 900 20.23 -15.57 6.47
N LEU A 901 20.98 -16.57 6.93
CA LEU A 901 21.87 -16.57 8.09
C LEU A 901 23.22 -17.20 7.71
N PRO A 902 24.29 -16.97 8.49
CA PRO A 902 25.53 -17.75 8.36
C PRO A 902 25.29 -19.26 8.46
N ASN A 903 25.97 -20.06 7.64
CA ASN A 903 25.80 -21.52 7.60
C ASN A 903 26.04 -22.18 8.98
N SER A 904 26.99 -21.67 9.76
CA SER A 904 27.27 -22.13 11.13
C SER A 904 26.07 -21.95 12.07
N VAL A 905 25.29 -20.88 11.89
CA VAL A 905 24.07 -20.63 12.66
C VAL A 905 22.94 -21.55 12.21
N ILE A 906 22.83 -21.80 10.91
CA ILE A 906 21.84 -22.74 10.35
C ILE A 906 22.07 -24.15 10.89
N GLN A 907 23.32 -24.62 10.82
CA GLN A 907 23.72 -25.93 11.38
C GLN A 907 23.37 -26.04 12.86
N TYR A 908 23.69 -25.00 13.64
CA TYR A 908 23.35 -24.97 15.06
C TYR A 908 21.84 -25.04 15.32
N ILE A 909 21.02 -24.32 14.54
CA ILE A 909 19.55 -24.36 14.63
C ILE A 909 19.04 -25.78 14.32
N GLU A 910 19.59 -26.43 13.30
CA GLU A 910 19.22 -27.79 12.89
C GLU A 910 19.62 -28.84 13.93
N GLU A 911 20.87 -28.80 14.41
CA GLU A 911 21.41 -29.72 15.43
C GLU A 911 20.63 -29.65 16.75
N HIS A 912 20.30 -28.44 17.19
CA HIS A 912 19.59 -28.21 18.45
C HIS A 912 18.06 -28.14 18.29
N GLN A 913 17.52 -28.40 17.09
CA GLN A 913 16.08 -28.43 16.80
C GLN A 913 15.35 -27.16 17.25
N LEU A 914 16.02 -26.00 17.12
CA LEU A 914 15.48 -24.73 17.59
C LEU A 914 14.38 -24.23 16.65
N TYR A 915 13.39 -23.54 17.21
CA TYR A 915 12.28 -22.90 16.47
C TYR A 915 11.37 -23.85 15.68
N ARG A 916 11.28 -25.11 16.08
CA ARG A 916 10.32 -26.08 15.53
C ARG A 916 9.01 -26.07 16.28
#